data_AF-A0A7S4R0M7-F1
#
_entry.id   AF-A0A7S4R0M7-F1
#
_cell.length_a   1.000
_cell.length_b   1.000
_cell.length_c   1.000
_cell.angle_alpha   90.00
_cell.angle_beta   90.00
_cell.angle_gamma   90.00
#
_symmetry.space_group_name_H-M   'P 1'
#
loop_
_entity.id
_entity.type
_entity.pdbx_description
1 polymer ?
#
loop_
_entity_poly.entity_id
_entity_poly.type
_entity_poly.pdbx_seq_one_letter_code
_entity_poly.pdbx_strand_id
1 'polypeptide(L)'
;RRHAFCAFFPRPGAMADTPCNISGLVGAEASEGDETSWFLVDSPKCQQSGMAAAAEVARALPSLRTELVVERPATPTEPCQLDAVLSVIAPASAEGARAPLHLAAVLDKSGSMGGGKLELVVQTMRFMLRHLTERDALGIVAYDSDISVLAPLTPCDADGKRILAAALDQLRPGSATNLSGGLLRGLELHGEGLKTAGPARPMQRALFGNTYRRLSPDEAEARKREDGAERRRPSNKAREHEWTMELRMETQEDAELVEKVVYRLRSHTFAEAVVSTSEPPFRIRRLGWGTFTVKADVVLHDGRTLQLAHDLQFGPEEGFHWVLLPLSPEPSAEPAAVDLPAEEMELQAVVRSTFLFTDGHANSGITEATQLREATSAALDALGEKRCLLSTFGFGGDHCADLLQGLAEVGRGVYCYIDGQEKIAEAFGEALGGLLSTTHQNVRLCLELQPGVTLSNCQTAYPKRGPEEREGGKQWTEVDLGDLYAEERRDILVTLALGEVEVPGPQALGFLSCRGFSVHALQPEEPECLGLSVERSTDPAATSGPPEPLVERQRHRHLVVAALEAARSLAARGSFEEAKERLCTVSDALAGSRLAEKGDAATAEMLRDLGECLAGLRSQADYQDRASKRMATLQHTHTQQRCCGIEDSATYSTSMTMTYRLAFRDGVMAER
;
A
#
# COMPACT_ATOMS: atom_id res chain seq x y z
N ARG A 1 -34.99 10.76 -54.69
CA ARG A 1 -35.22 9.78 -55.78
C ARG A 1 -35.53 8.45 -55.09
N ARG A 2 -36.81 8.20 -54.80
CA ARG A 2 -37.74 7.30 -55.49
C ARG A 2 -37.42 5.80 -55.29
N HIS A 3 -38.44 5.12 -54.77
CA HIS A 3 -38.77 3.70 -54.80
C HIS A 3 -38.22 2.81 -53.68
N ALA A 4 -38.92 1.80 -53.16
CA ALA A 4 -40.34 1.47 -52.97
C ALA A 4 -40.38 -0.04 -52.63
N PHE A 5 -41.16 -0.39 -51.61
CA PHE A 5 -42.04 -1.57 -51.50
C PHE A 5 -41.52 -3.01 -51.32
N CYS A 6 -42.28 -3.67 -50.42
CA CYS A 6 -42.75 -5.07 -50.39
C CYS A 6 -41.94 -6.16 -49.65
N ALA A 7 -42.33 -6.35 -48.38
CA ALA A 7 -42.90 -7.56 -47.75
C ALA A 7 -42.74 -8.93 -48.45
N PHE A 8 -42.38 -9.96 -47.67
CA PHE A 8 -43.07 -11.27 -47.60
C PHE A 8 -42.53 -12.11 -46.42
N PHE A 9 -43.42 -12.61 -45.55
CA PHE A 9 -43.21 -13.75 -44.63
C PHE A 9 -43.70 -15.02 -45.35
N PRO A 10 -43.14 -16.24 -45.13
CA PRO A 10 -43.55 -17.06 -43.98
C PRO A 10 -42.46 -17.98 -43.35
N ARG A 11 -42.74 -18.44 -42.13
CA ARG A 11 -42.14 -19.57 -41.36
C ARG A 11 -42.44 -20.95 -41.99
N PRO A 12 -42.06 -22.12 -41.41
CA PRO A 12 -40.92 -22.53 -40.55
C PRO A 12 -40.27 -23.88 -41.02
N GLY A 13 -39.16 -24.33 -40.40
CA GLY A 13 -38.80 -25.78 -40.45
C GLY A 13 -37.34 -26.16 -40.20
N ALA A 14 -37.07 -26.64 -38.97
CA ALA A 14 -36.31 -27.83 -38.57
C ALA A 14 -34.94 -28.22 -39.20
N MET A 15 -34.00 -28.53 -38.26
CA MET A 15 -32.90 -29.52 -38.30
C MET A 15 -31.81 -29.29 -39.36
N ALA A 16 -30.50 -29.19 -39.07
CA ALA A 16 -29.56 -29.94 -38.23
C ALA A 16 -28.32 -30.15 -39.14
N ASP A 17 -27.18 -30.43 -38.53
CA ASP A 17 -25.92 -30.89 -39.14
C ASP A 17 -24.92 -29.84 -39.68
N THR A 18 -23.99 -29.52 -38.78
CA THR A 18 -22.52 -29.39 -38.91
C THR A 18 -21.87 -30.11 -40.11
N PRO A 19 -20.54 -29.97 -40.35
CA PRO A 19 -19.64 -28.80 -40.24
C PRO A 19 -18.79 -28.66 -41.54
N CYS A 20 -18.07 -27.56 -41.75
CA CYS A 20 -16.88 -27.59 -42.60
C CYS A 20 -15.91 -26.46 -42.24
N ASN A 21 -14.81 -26.86 -41.61
CA ASN A 21 -13.57 -26.13 -41.51
C ASN A 21 -12.92 -26.07 -42.92
N ILE A 22 -12.33 -24.94 -43.31
CA ILE A 22 -11.04 -24.89 -44.01
C ILE A 22 -10.48 -23.46 -43.97
N SER A 23 -9.22 -23.44 -43.54
CA SER A 23 -8.18 -22.43 -43.51
C SER A 23 -8.02 -21.52 -44.75
N GLY A 24 -7.53 -20.31 -44.51
CA GLY A 24 -6.87 -19.49 -45.54
C GLY A 24 -6.14 -18.27 -44.94
N LEU A 25 -4.81 -18.37 -44.83
CA LEU A 25 -3.87 -17.29 -44.51
C LEU A 25 -3.95 -16.13 -45.53
N VAL A 26 -3.79 -14.88 -45.06
CA VAL A 26 -2.88 -13.86 -45.64
C VAL A 26 -2.47 -12.88 -44.52
N GLY A 27 -1.17 -12.62 -44.38
CA GLY A 27 -0.61 -11.65 -43.42
C GLY A 27 -0.52 -10.21 -43.96
N ALA A 28 -0.41 -9.25 -43.05
CA ALA A 28 0.11 -7.90 -43.30
C ALA A 28 0.56 -7.27 -41.97
N GLU A 29 1.64 -6.50 -42.05
CA GLU A 29 2.43 -5.88 -40.98
C GLU A 29 1.77 -4.62 -40.35
N ALA A 30 2.20 -4.35 -39.11
CA ALA A 30 2.31 -3.05 -38.41
C ALA A 30 1.03 -2.26 -38.03
N SER A 31 0.81 -2.06 -36.72
CA SER A 31 1.11 -0.80 -36.01
C SER A 31 0.64 -0.85 -34.54
N GLU A 32 1.32 -0.06 -33.71
CA GLU A 32 1.06 0.18 -32.28
C GLU A 32 -0.44 0.36 -31.96
N GLY A 33 -0.92 -0.39 -30.97
CA GLY A 33 -2.31 -0.40 -30.53
C GLY A 33 -2.39 -0.46 -29.01
N ASP A 34 -3.05 0.56 -28.47
CA ASP A 34 -3.45 0.82 -27.08
C ASP A 34 -4.30 -0.34 -26.51
N GLU A 35 -3.74 -1.14 -25.60
CA GLU A 35 -4.44 -2.24 -24.93
C GLU A 35 -4.82 -1.88 -23.49
N THR A 36 -5.90 -1.11 -23.33
CA THR A 36 -6.78 -1.18 -22.14
C THR A 36 -8.24 -0.92 -22.52
N SER A 37 -8.85 -1.85 -23.24
CA SER A 37 -10.32 -1.89 -23.40
C SER A 37 -10.84 -3.32 -23.26
N TRP A 38 -11.28 -3.67 -22.06
CA TRP A 38 -12.02 -4.90 -21.83
C TRP A 38 -13.48 -4.67 -22.28
N PHE A 39 -13.81 -5.20 -23.45
CA PHE A 39 -15.16 -5.16 -24.02
C PHE A 39 -16.11 -6.12 -23.30
N LEU A 40 -17.35 -5.67 -23.17
CA LEU A 40 -18.54 -6.40 -22.74
C LEU A 40 -18.73 -7.71 -23.52
N VAL A 41 -19.00 -8.79 -22.78
CA VAL A 41 -19.67 -9.98 -23.33
C VAL A 41 -20.95 -10.21 -22.54
N ASP A 42 -22.03 -10.42 -23.29
CA ASP A 42 -23.44 -10.49 -22.89
C ASP A 42 -23.75 -11.32 -21.64
N SER A 43 -24.66 -10.78 -20.84
CA SER A 43 -25.31 -11.42 -19.69
C SER A 43 -25.94 -12.77 -20.04
N PRO A 44 -25.75 -13.84 -19.26
CA PRO A 44 -26.54 -15.05 -19.43
C PRO A 44 -27.90 -14.91 -18.75
N LYS A 45 -28.91 -15.43 -19.46
CA LYS A 45 -30.33 -15.44 -19.10
C LYS A 45 -30.60 -16.21 -17.80
N CYS A 46 -31.46 -15.62 -16.98
CA CYS A 46 -32.15 -16.26 -15.87
C CYS A 46 -32.98 -17.46 -16.37
N GLN A 47 -32.67 -18.67 -15.90
CA GLN A 47 -33.54 -19.85 -16.01
C GLN A 47 -33.65 -20.55 -14.66
N GLN A 48 -34.89 -20.74 -14.21
CA GLN A 48 -35.25 -21.45 -13.00
C GLN A 48 -35.27 -22.97 -13.20
N SER A 49 -34.93 -23.66 -12.10
CA SER A 49 -35.38 -24.98 -11.64
C SER A 49 -34.54 -26.23 -11.98
N GLY A 50 -34.11 -26.92 -10.91
CA GLY A 50 -34.27 -28.36 -10.76
C GLY A 50 -32.99 -29.21 -10.69
N MET A 51 -32.43 -29.41 -9.48
CA MET A 51 -32.46 -30.69 -8.74
C MET A 51 -31.45 -30.69 -7.59
N ALA A 52 -31.96 -31.03 -6.41
CA ALA A 52 -31.24 -31.18 -5.17
C ALA A 52 -30.36 -32.45 -5.14
N ALA A 53 -29.22 -32.33 -4.45
CA ALA A 53 -28.64 -33.29 -3.48
C ALA A 53 -27.12 -33.46 -3.64
N ALA A 54 -26.38 -32.49 -3.12
CA ALA A 54 -25.08 -32.71 -2.49
C ALA A 54 -25.03 -31.79 -1.26
N ALA A 55 -25.84 -32.13 -0.26
CA ALA A 55 -25.78 -31.51 1.06
C ALA A 55 -24.67 -32.18 1.86
N GLU A 56 -23.47 -31.63 1.74
CA GLU A 56 -22.44 -31.70 2.77
C GLU A 56 -21.94 -30.28 2.97
N VAL A 57 -21.85 -29.85 4.23
CA VAL A 57 -21.72 -28.46 4.66
C VAL A 57 -20.39 -27.85 4.16
N ALA A 58 -20.36 -27.37 2.92
CA ALA A 58 -19.44 -26.31 2.55
C ALA A 58 -19.84 -25.10 3.39
N ARG A 59 -19.02 -24.74 4.38
CA ARG A 59 -19.10 -23.43 5.05
C ARG A 59 -19.14 -22.40 3.91
N ALA A 60 -20.32 -21.80 3.66
CA ALA A 60 -20.44 -20.74 2.68
C ALA A 60 -19.39 -19.68 3.06
N LEU A 61 -18.42 -19.45 2.18
CA LEU A 61 -17.39 -18.46 2.44
C LEU A 61 -18.09 -17.11 2.67
N PRO A 62 -17.61 -16.30 3.62
CA PRO A 62 -18.26 -15.03 3.92
C PRO A 62 -18.21 -14.13 2.69
N SER A 63 -19.36 -13.62 2.24
CA SER A 63 -19.53 -12.85 1.01
C SER A 63 -19.87 -11.37 1.29
N LEU A 64 -19.58 -10.48 0.34
CA LEU A 64 -20.09 -9.12 0.31
C LEU A 64 -21.62 -9.13 0.35
N ARG A 65 -22.19 -8.14 1.04
CA ARG A 65 -23.62 -7.87 1.05
C ARG A 65 -23.87 -6.45 0.59
N THR A 66 -24.86 -6.30 -0.27
CA THR A 66 -25.41 -5.01 -0.67
C THR A 66 -26.70 -4.77 0.10
N GLU A 67 -26.96 -3.52 0.46
CA GLU A 67 -28.26 -3.08 0.95
C GLU A 67 -28.65 -1.80 0.23
N LEU A 68 -29.95 -1.60 0.07
CA LEU A 68 -30.49 -0.43 -0.56
C LEU A 68 -31.70 0.05 0.23
N VAL A 69 -31.69 1.33 0.58
CA VAL A 69 -32.70 1.93 1.45
C VAL A 69 -33.14 3.26 0.88
N VAL A 70 -34.42 3.39 0.56
CA VAL A 70 -35.02 4.67 0.09
C VAL A 70 -35.50 5.48 1.28
N GLU A 71 -35.49 6.81 1.16
CA GLU A 71 -35.92 7.73 2.22
C GLU A 71 -37.35 7.43 2.66
N ARG A 72 -38.22 7.11 1.70
CA ARG A 72 -39.63 6.83 1.94
C ARG A 72 -40.09 5.69 1.05
N PRO A 73 -41.00 4.82 1.55
CA PRO A 73 -41.53 3.71 0.76
C PRO A 73 -42.43 4.18 -0.38
N ALA A 74 -43.05 5.37 -0.28
CA ALA A 74 -43.90 5.95 -1.30
C ALA A 74 -43.54 7.41 -1.62
N THR A 75 -43.70 7.80 -2.88
CA THR A 75 -43.43 9.15 -3.42
C THR A 75 -44.62 9.66 -4.24
N PRO A 76 -44.78 10.99 -4.38
CA PRO A 76 -45.85 11.58 -5.20
C PRO A 76 -45.74 11.18 -6.66
N THR A 77 -46.83 11.06 -7.41
CA THR A 77 -46.78 10.80 -8.87
C THR A 77 -46.20 11.96 -9.68
N GLU A 78 -46.24 13.17 -9.13
CA GLU A 78 -45.62 14.38 -9.69
C GLU A 78 -44.08 14.30 -9.68
N PRO A 79 -43.38 15.14 -10.44
CA PRO A 79 -41.93 15.20 -10.40
C PRO A 79 -41.41 15.49 -8.99
N CYS A 80 -40.53 14.65 -8.47
CA CYS A 80 -40.00 14.79 -7.12
C CYS A 80 -38.55 14.29 -7.01
N GLN A 81 -37.90 14.63 -5.89
CA GLN A 81 -36.60 14.09 -5.51
C GLN A 81 -36.79 12.99 -4.48
N LEU A 82 -35.99 11.92 -4.59
CA LEU A 82 -35.96 10.82 -3.64
C LEU A 82 -34.51 10.55 -3.25
N ASP A 83 -34.21 10.66 -1.96
CA ASP A 83 -32.92 10.21 -1.45
C ASP A 83 -32.94 8.70 -1.21
N ALA A 84 -31.80 8.06 -1.45
CA ALA A 84 -31.56 6.67 -1.13
C ALA A 84 -30.13 6.47 -0.64
N VAL A 85 -29.94 5.50 0.24
CA VAL A 85 -28.62 5.05 0.68
C VAL A 85 -28.33 3.70 0.03
N LEU A 86 -27.20 3.65 -0.65
CA LEU A 86 -26.62 2.45 -1.24
C LEU A 86 -25.50 1.97 -0.32
N SER A 87 -25.58 0.74 0.15
CA SER A 87 -24.67 0.22 1.16
C SER A 87 -23.95 -1.03 0.68
N VAL A 88 -22.66 -1.10 1.00
CA VAL A 88 -21.85 -2.32 0.87
C VAL A 88 -21.31 -2.70 2.23
N ILE A 89 -21.45 -3.96 2.59
CA ILE A 89 -21.06 -4.49 3.89
C ILE A 89 -20.13 -5.67 3.64
N ALA A 90 -18.92 -5.55 4.16
CA ALA A 90 -17.96 -6.64 4.17
C ALA A 90 -18.35 -7.69 5.22
N PRO A 91 -18.07 -8.97 4.94
CA PRO A 91 -18.35 -10.02 5.89
C PRO A 91 -17.41 -9.96 7.10
N ALA A 92 -17.75 -10.70 8.16
CA ALA A 92 -16.81 -10.96 9.24
C ALA A 92 -15.65 -11.85 8.76
N SER A 93 -14.44 -11.59 9.26
CA SER A 93 -13.27 -12.41 8.98
C SER A 93 -13.31 -13.69 9.84
N ALA A 94 -12.96 -14.84 9.24
CA ALA A 94 -12.80 -16.07 9.99
C ALA A 94 -11.50 -16.03 10.81
N GLU A 95 -11.52 -16.54 12.04
CA GLU A 95 -10.35 -16.56 12.92
C GLU A 95 -9.12 -17.16 12.21
N GLY A 96 -8.02 -16.40 12.17
CA GLY A 96 -6.74 -16.81 11.60
C GLY A 96 -6.62 -16.69 10.07
N ALA A 97 -7.73 -16.46 9.35
CA ALA A 97 -7.70 -16.25 7.91
C ALA A 97 -7.51 -14.75 7.61
N ARG A 98 -6.26 -14.34 7.34
CA ARG A 98 -5.96 -12.99 6.83
C ARG A 98 -5.01 -13.02 5.65
N ALA A 99 -5.12 -11.97 4.83
CA ALA A 99 -4.19 -11.69 3.75
C ALA A 99 -2.77 -11.37 4.28
N PRO A 100 -1.72 -11.71 3.51
CA PRO A 100 -0.37 -11.20 3.73
C PRO A 100 -0.34 -9.67 3.69
N LEU A 101 0.45 -9.05 4.57
CA LEU A 101 0.65 -7.60 4.61
C LEU A 101 2.08 -7.24 4.21
N HIS A 102 2.23 -6.40 3.19
CA HIS A 102 3.48 -5.69 2.90
C HIS A 102 3.36 -4.24 3.34
N LEU A 103 4.14 -3.85 4.34
CA LEU A 103 4.11 -2.52 4.93
C LEU A 103 5.44 -1.79 4.70
N ALA A 104 5.39 -0.55 4.24
CA ALA A 104 6.55 0.36 4.25
C ALA A 104 6.35 1.42 5.35
N ALA A 105 7.23 1.42 6.35
CA ALA A 105 7.24 2.43 7.40
C ALA A 105 8.21 3.56 7.05
N VAL A 106 7.68 4.75 6.83
CA VAL A 106 8.43 5.97 6.52
C VAL A 106 8.48 6.83 7.78
N LEU A 107 9.65 6.85 8.41
CA LEU A 107 9.87 7.38 9.74
C LEU A 107 10.62 8.71 9.67
N ASP A 108 9.97 9.79 10.07
CA ASP A 108 10.62 11.09 10.29
C ASP A 108 11.53 11.01 11.52
N LYS A 109 12.83 11.22 11.29
CA LYS A 109 13.83 11.32 12.34
C LYS A 109 14.35 12.75 12.50
N SER A 110 13.65 13.78 12.05
CA SER A 110 14.06 15.18 12.24
C SER A 110 14.21 15.57 13.71
N GLY A 111 14.88 16.69 13.97
CA GLY A 111 15.17 17.14 15.34
C GLY A 111 13.90 17.34 16.20
N SER A 112 12.79 17.73 15.60
CA SER A 112 11.48 17.96 16.26
C SER A 112 10.73 16.66 16.61
N MET A 113 11.10 15.55 16.00
CA MET A 113 10.70 14.19 16.39
C MET A 113 11.53 13.65 17.56
N GLY A 114 12.57 14.36 18.01
CA GLY A 114 13.43 13.93 19.11
C GLY A 114 12.74 13.69 20.45
N GLY A 115 13.40 12.93 21.32
CA GLY A 115 12.88 12.56 22.64
C GLY A 115 11.71 11.58 22.56
N GLY A 116 10.68 11.82 23.36
CA GLY A 116 9.60 10.84 23.56
C GLY A 116 8.71 10.55 22.35
N LYS A 117 8.70 11.41 21.31
CA LYS A 117 7.95 11.13 20.06
C LYS A 117 8.60 9.97 19.29
N LEU A 118 9.88 10.10 18.93
CA LEU A 118 10.63 9.05 18.21
C LEU A 118 10.75 7.77 19.04
N GLU A 119 11.00 7.87 20.34
CA GLU A 119 11.04 6.69 21.23
C GLU A 119 9.74 5.89 21.16
N LEU A 120 8.60 6.57 21.17
CA LEU A 120 7.32 5.92 21.10
C LEU A 120 6.98 5.37 19.72
N VAL A 121 7.41 6.04 18.64
CA VAL A 121 7.34 5.46 17.29
C VAL A 121 8.13 4.15 17.24
N VAL A 122 9.34 4.12 17.77
CA VAL A 122 10.16 2.90 17.85
C VAL A 122 9.48 1.81 18.69
N GLN A 123 8.93 2.15 19.86
CA GLN A 123 8.16 1.21 20.69
C GLN A 123 6.96 0.63 19.94
N THR A 124 6.19 1.48 19.28
CA THR A 124 5.00 1.07 18.50
C THR A 124 5.39 0.15 17.34
N MET A 125 6.49 0.48 16.63
CA MET A 125 7.03 -0.36 15.55
C MET A 125 7.53 -1.72 16.04
N ARG A 126 8.16 -1.78 17.23
CA ARG A 126 8.54 -3.05 17.85
C ARG A 126 7.32 -3.87 18.26
N PHE A 127 6.30 -3.21 18.82
CA PHE A 127 5.04 -3.88 19.16
C PHE A 127 4.38 -4.47 17.91
N MET A 128 4.37 -3.74 16.80
CA MET A 128 3.91 -4.25 15.52
C MET A 128 4.68 -5.47 15.04
N LEU A 129 6.02 -5.44 15.07
CA LEU A 129 6.86 -6.57 14.63
C LEU A 129 6.51 -7.90 15.34
N ARG A 130 5.94 -7.83 16.56
CA ARG A 130 5.43 -9.02 17.27
C ARG A 130 4.14 -9.58 16.69
N HIS A 131 3.28 -8.73 16.14
CA HIS A 131 1.97 -9.09 15.57
C HIS A 131 2.06 -9.50 14.09
N LEU A 132 3.13 -9.10 13.40
CA LEU A 132 3.43 -9.57 12.05
C LEU A 132 3.90 -11.04 12.08
N THR A 133 3.55 -11.78 11.04
CA THR A 133 3.83 -13.20 10.82
C THR A 133 4.86 -13.36 9.70
N GLU A 134 5.37 -14.57 9.50
CA GLU A 134 6.32 -14.86 8.40
C GLU A 134 5.75 -14.61 6.99
N ARG A 135 4.42 -14.54 6.86
CA ARG A 135 3.71 -14.20 5.62
C ARG A 135 3.78 -12.70 5.30
N ASP A 136 4.14 -11.86 6.26
CA ASP A 136 4.18 -10.41 6.11
C ASP A 136 5.58 -9.91 5.80
N ALA A 137 5.69 -8.68 5.31
CA ALA A 137 6.95 -8.02 5.10
C ALA A 137 6.92 -6.55 5.53
N LEU A 138 8.05 -6.08 6.06
CA LEU A 138 8.22 -4.71 6.52
C LEU A 138 9.45 -4.09 5.85
N GLY A 139 9.27 -2.90 5.28
CA GLY A 139 10.34 -2.01 4.86
C GLY A 139 10.43 -0.82 5.82
N ILE A 140 11.64 -0.33 6.08
CA ILE A 140 11.87 0.81 6.97
C ILE A 140 12.70 1.86 6.23
N VAL A 141 12.09 3.00 5.98
CA VAL A 141 12.73 4.21 5.45
C VAL A 141 12.79 5.23 6.57
N ALA A 142 13.97 5.76 6.86
CA ALA A 142 14.15 6.84 7.80
C ALA A 142 14.66 8.08 7.08
N TYR A 143 14.09 9.24 7.37
CA TYR A 143 14.44 10.47 6.70
C TYR A 143 14.63 11.66 7.65
N ASP A 144 15.58 12.51 7.31
CA ASP A 144 15.76 13.86 7.85
C ASP A 144 16.14 14.79 6.69
N SER A 145 17.34 15.37 6.65
CA SER A 145 17.89 15.98 5.44
C SER A 145 18.15 14.94 4.36
N ASP A 146 18.59 13.75 4.76
CA ASP A 146 18.92 12.63 3.90
C ASP A 146 17.90 11.51 4.05
N ILE A 147 17.77 10.67 3.02
CA ILE A 147 16.86 9.53 3.01
C ILE A 147 17.69 8.26 3.11
N SER A 148 17.35 7.42 4.08
CA SER A 148 18.04 6.16 4.34
C SER A 148 17.05 5.01 4.36
N VAL A 149 17.31 3.98 3.54
CA VAL A 149 16.59 2.71 3.65
C VAL A 149 17.31 1.88 4.71
N LEU A 150 16.76 1.85 5.92
CA LEU A 150 17.33 1.08 7.03
C LEU A 150 17.10 -0.42 6.85
N ALA A 151 15.96 -0.78 6.25
CA ALA A 151 15.66 -2.12 5.81
C ALA A 151 14.84 -2.07 4.52
N PRO A 152 15.19 -2.81 3.46
CA PRO A 152 14.30 -3.02 2.33
C PRO A 152 13.07 -3.82 2.80
N LEU A 153 12.10 -4.06 1.92
CA LEU A 153 10.94 -4.89 2.22
C LEU A 153 11.39 -6.31 2.58
N THR A 154 11.42 -6.59 3.89
CA THR A 154 12.03 -7.78 4.49
C THR A 154 10.92 -8.67 5.07
N PRO A 155 10.89 -9.98 4.76
CA PRO A 155 9.95 -10.91 5.37
C PRO A 155 10.01 -10.86 6.90
N CYS A 156 8.87 -11.01 7.57
CA CYS A 156 8.77 -10.99 9.03
C CYS A 156 8.94 -12.39 9.64
N ASP A 157 9.88 -13.18 9.10
CA ASP A 157 10.35 -14.43 9.72
C ASP A 157 11.29 -14.13 10.92
N ALA A 158 11.83 -15.17 11.56
CA ALA A 158 12.67 -15.00 12.75
C ALA A 158 13.93 -14.16 12.48
N ASP A 159 14.56 -14.31 11.31
CA ASP A 159 15.77 -13.57 10.94
C ASP A 159 15.46 -12.15 10.48
N GLY A 160 14.42 -11.99 9.67
CA GLY A 160 13.91 -10.70 9.23
C GLY A 160 13.47 -9.83 10.39
N LYS A 161 12.74 -10.38 11.37
CA LYS A 161 12.39 -9.64 12.61
C LYS A 161 13.62 -9.18 13.38
N ARG A 162 14.69 -9.97 13.43
CA ARG A 162 15.97 -9.59 14.06
C ARG A 162 16.66 -8.45 13.30
N ILE A 163 16.66 -8.51 11.97
CA ILE A 163 17.21 -7.43 11.11
C ILE A 163 16.40 -6.14 11.28
N LEU A 164 15.08 -6.24 11.24
CA LEU A 164 14.17 -5.09 11.38
C LEU A 164 14.28 -4.46 12.78
N ALA A 165 14.37 -5.26 13.83
CA ALA A 165 14.62 -4.75 15.18
C ALA A 165 15.97 -4.02 15.28
N ALA A 166 17.04 -4.59 14.72
CA ALA A 166 18.36 -3.95 14.68
C ALA A 166 18.38 -2.66 13.82
N ALA A 167 17.52 -2.57 12.79
CA ALA A 167 17.33 -1.36 12.00
C ALA A 167 16.65 -0.26 12.82
N LEU A 168 15.60 -0.59 13.59
CA LEU A 168 14.94 0.36 14.50
C LEU A 168 15.89 0.87 15.59
N ASP A 169 16.79 0.03 16.08
CA ASP A 169 17.79 0.41 17.10
C ASP A 169 18.81 1.46 16.62
N GLN A 170 18.92 1.66 15.31
CA GLN A 170 19.81 2.65 14.69
C GLN A 170 19.16 4.04 14.55
N LEU A 171 17.85 4.16 14.78
CA LEU A 171 17.15 5.43 14.65
C LEU A 171 17.61 6.44 15.69
N ARG A 172 18.12 7.58 15.23
CA ARG A 172 18.53 8.71 16.07
C ARG A 172 17.95 10.00 15.49
N PRO A 173 17.60 10.98 16.34
CA PRO A 173 17.19 12.30 15.87
C PRO A 173 18.30 12.93 15.03
N GLY A 174 17.90 13.49 13.90
CA GLY A 174 18.68 14.13 12.88
C GLY A 174 18.39 15.63 12.83
N SER A 175 18.49 16.19 11.62
CA SER A 175 18.39 17.64 11.40
C SER A 175 17.06 18.07 10.75
N ALA A 176 17.05 18.30 9.44
CA ALA A 176 15.90 18.80 8.69
C ALA A 176 14.89 17.71 8.32
N THR A 177 13.92 18.03 7.45
CA THR A 177 12.73 17.21 7.17
C THR A 177 12.46 17.17 5.65
N ASN A 178 13.06 16.20 4.96
CA ASN A 178 12.83 15.87 3.56
C ASN A 178 11.67 14.86 3.41
N LEU A 179 10.47 15.34 3.77
CA LEU A 179 9.25 14.53 3.76
C LEU A 179 8.96 13.95 2.37
N SER A 180 9.13 14.76 1.31
CA SER A 180 8.86 14.34 -0.06
C SER A 180 9.70 13.14 -0.49
N GLY A 181 11.01 13.17 -0.27
CA GLY A 181 11.87 12.07 -0.66
C GLY A 181 11.72 10.84 0.24
N GLY A 182 11.44 11.02 1.53
CA GLY A 182 11.12 9.90 2.42
C GLY A 182 9.86 9.15 1.97
N LEU A 183 8.79 9.89 1.67
CA LEU A 183 7.53 9.33 1.18
C LEU A 183 7.71 8.59 -0.15
N LEU A 184 8.28 9.25 -1.16
CA LEU A 184 8.46 8.65 -2.49
C LEU A 184 9.32 7.38 -2.40
N ARG A 185 10.37 7.40 -1.56
CA ARG A 185 11.21 6.22 -1.36
C ARG A 185 10.46 5.08 -0.66
N GLY A 186 9.57 5.39 0.27
CA GLY A 186 8.67 4.41 0.89
C GLY A 186 7.77 3.72 -0.12
N LEU A 187 7.16 4.50 -1.02
CA LEU A 187 6.31 3.97 -2.11
C LEU A 187 7.11 3.08 -3.07
N GLU A 188 8.33 3.49 -3.43
CA GLU A 188 9.23 2.73 -4.30
C GLU A 188 9.54 1.32 -3.76
N LEU A 189 9.61 1.13 -2.43
CA LEU A 189 9.87 -0.18 -1.84
C LEU A 189 8.83 -1.24 -2.23
N HIS A 190 7.59 -0.85 -2.50
CA HIS A 190 6.57 -1.78 -2.97
C HIS A 190 6.84 -2.26 -4.41
N GLY A 191 7.53 -1.47 -5.22
CA GLY A 191 7.94 -1.83 -6.59
C GLY A 191 9.10 -2.83 -6.62
N GLU A 192 10.05 -2.70 -5.67
CA GLU A 192 11.32 -3.46 -5.63
C GLU A 192 11.22 -4.95 -5.30
N GLY A 193 10.04 -5.45 -4.93
CA GLY A 193 9.82 -6.86 -4.54
C GLY A 193 10.42 -7.22 -3.18
N LEU A 194 10.10 -8.42 -2.68
CA LEU A 194 10.64 -8.92 -1.41
C LEU A 194 12.13 -9.24 -1.58
N LYS A 195 12.98 -8.60 -0.80
CA LYS A 195 14.39 -9.01 -0.69
C LYS A 195 14.47 -10.02 0.43
N THR A 196 14.23 -11.30 0.11
CA THR A 196 14.57 -12.38 1.03
C THR A 196 16.07 -12.32 1.28
N ALA A 197 16.49 -12.32 2.55
CA ALA A 197 17.77 -12.96 2.85
C ALA A 197 17.59 -14.40 2.34
N GLY A 198 18.24 -14.74 1.23
CA GLY A 198 18.12 -16.09 0.66
C GLY A 198 18.39 -17.14 1.76
N PRO A 199 17.86 -18.37 1.62
CA PRO A 199 18.08 -19.42 2.62
C PRO A 199 19.56 -19.45 2.98
N ALA A 200 19.87 -19.53 4.28
CA ALA A 200 21.24 -19.46 4.81
C ALA A 200 22.18 -20.29 3.92
N ARG A 201 22.91 -19.58 3.05
CA ARG A 201 23.81 -20.21 2.08
C ARG A 201 24.85 -20.94 2.93
N PRO A 202 25.25 -22.18 2.61
CA PRO A 202 26.48 -22.70 3.17
C PRO A 202 27.59 -21.76 2.71
N MET A 203 28.06 -20.88 3.60
CA MET A 203 29.15 -19.98 3.31
C MET A 203 30.44 -20.75 3.49
N GLN A 204 31.16 -20.97 2.40
CA GLN A 204 32.46 -21.61 2.43
C GLN A 204 33.48 -20.67 3.06
N ARG A 205 34.31 -21.18 3.97
CA ARG A 205 35.40 -20.39 4.56
C ARG A 205 36.61 -20.46 3.65
N ALA A 206 37.18 -19.30 3.38
CA ALA A 206 38.43 -19.17 2.66
C ALA A 206 39.40 -18.29 3.45
N LEU A 207 40.68 -18.59 3.35
CA LEU A 207 41.75 -17.80 3.92
C LEU A 207 42.29 -16.86 2.82
N PHE A 208 42.19 -15.55 3.04
CA PHE A 208 42.67 -14.55 2.09
C PHE A 208 43.70 -13.65 2.74
N GLY A 209 44.80 -13.40 2.05
CA GLY A 209 45.87 -12.57 2.56
C GLY A 209 47.20 -12.80 1.89
N ASN A 210 48.27 -12.35 2.54
CA ASN A 210 49.61 -12.42 1.99
C ASN A 210 50.63 -13.03 2.96
N THR A 211 51.62 -13.72 2.41
CA THR A 211 52.87 -14.03 3.12
C THR A 211 53.94 -13.00 2.75
N TYR A 212 54.93 -12.85 3.61
CA TYR A 212 56.04 -11.93 3.41
C TYR A 212 57.35 -12.52 3.91
N ARG A 213 58.41 -12.38 3.10
CA ARG A 213 59.78 -12.73 3.48
C ARG A 213 60.75 -11.68 2.96
N ARG A 214 61.75 -11.36 3.78
CA ARG A 214 62.91 -10.58 3.34
C ARG A 214 63.96 -11.52 2.77
N LEU A 215 64.34 -11.31 1.52
CA LEU A 215 65.37 -12.08 0.82
C LEU A 215 66.76 -11.63 1.27
N SER A 216 67.70 -12.58 1.34
CA SER A 216 69.11 -12.24 1.47
C SER A 216 69.63 -11.56 0.18
N PRO A 217 70.72 -10.77 0.25
CA PRO A 217 71.29 -10.09 -0.91
C PRO A 217 71.62 -11.04 -2.08
N ASP A 218 72.10 -12.25 -1.78
CA ASP A 218 72.45 -13.26 -2.79
C ASP A 218 71.20 -13.89 -3.44
N GLU A 219 70.14 -14.14 -2.66
CA GLU A 219 68.85 -14.64 -3.15
C GLU A 219 68.14 -13.61 -4.04
N ALA A 220 68.18 -12.32 -3.67
CA ALA A 220 67.58 -11.24 -4.44
C ALA A 220 68.26 -11.08 -5.82
N GLU A 221 69.58 -11.24 -5.88
CA GLU A 221 70.36 -11.15 -7.13
C GLU A 221 70.20 -12.42 -8.00
N ALA A 222 69.96 -13.59 -7.39
CA ALA A 222 69.60 -14.80 -8.13
C ALA A 222 68.21 -14.70 -8.78
N ARG A 223 67.21 -14.19 -8.05
CA ARG A 223 65.83 -14.01 -8.56
C ARG A 223 65.74 -13.03 -9.73
N LYS A 224 66.61 -12.01 -9.70
CA LYS A 224 66.78 -11.04 -10.80
C LYS A 224 67.21 -11.68 -12.13
N ARG A 225 67.91 -12.83 -12.09
CA ARG A 225 68.33 -13.55 -13.30
C ARG A 225 67.20 -14.39 -13.91
N GLU A 226 66.20 -14.78 -13.10
CA GLU A 226 65.04 -15.55 -13.55
C GLU A 226 63.93 -14.67 -14.16
N ASP A 227 63.69 -13.47 -13.61
CA ASP A 227 62.56 -12.60 -14.04
C ASP A 227 62.80 -11.78 -15.33
N GLY A 228 63.96 -11.92 -16.00
CA GLY A 228 64.16 -11.51 -17.39
C GLY A 228 63.82 -10.06 -17.80
N ALA A 229 63.67 -9.11 -16.87
CA ALA A 229 63.16 -7.77 -17.18
C ALA A 229 64.10 -6.62 -16.79
N GLU A 230 64.66 -5.99 -17.82
CA GLU A 230 65.36 -4.72 -17.78
C GLU A 230 64.38 -3.59 -18.17
N ARG A 231 63.95 -2.73 -17.22
CA ARG A 231 63.80 -1.25 -17.35
C ARG A 231 62.99 -0.63 -16.20
N ARG A 232 63.51 0.52 -15.74
CA ARG A 232 63.17 1.35 -14.56
C ARG A 232 63.73 0.83 -13.23
N ARG A 233 64.55 1.67 -12.60
CA ARG A 233 65.24 1.41 -11.32
C ARG A 233 64.33 1.76 -10.13
N PRO A 234 63.68 0.81 -9.44
CA PRO A 234 63.28 1.01 -8.06
C PRO A 234 64.54 0.98 -7.16
N SER A 235 64.49 1.66 -6.01
CA SER A 235 65.61 1.69 -5.05
C SER A 235 66.04 0.28 -4.63
N ASN A 236 67.33 0.09 -4.29
CA ASN A 236 67.90 -1.21 -3.93
C ASN A 236 67.10 -1.92 -2.81
N LYS A 237 66.49 -1.15 -1.90
CA LYS A 237 65.68 -1.65 -0.78
C LYS A 237 64.37 -2.33 -1.22
N ALA A 238 63.74 -1.91 -2.32
CA ALA A 238 62.45 -2.46 -2.75
C ALA A 238 62.54 -3.91 -3.27
N ARG A 239 63.76 -4.41 -3.55
CA ARG A 239 64.02 -5.72 -4.14
C ARG A 239 64.33 -6.81 -3.12
N GLU A 240 64.48 -6.43 -1.86
CA GLU A 240 64.69 -7.35 -0.74
C GLU A 240 63.36 -7.89 -0.18
N HIS A 241 62.23 -7.31 -0.56
CA HIS A 241 60.91 -7.62 -0.01
C HIS A 241 60.13 -8.47 -1.00
N GLU A 242 59.88 -9.71 -0.62
CA GLU A 242 59.07 -10.63 -1.39
C GLU A 242 57.77 -10.90 -0.65
N TRP A 243 56.66 -10.83 -1.38
CA TRP A 243 55.34 -11.14 -0.84
C TRP A 243 54.56 -12.01 -1.82
N THR A 244 53.75 -12.90 -1.26
CA THR A 244 52.84 -13.77 -2.02
C THR A 244 51.42 -13.51 -1.57
N MET A 245 50.54 -13.11 -2.48
CA MET A 245 49.10 -13.02 -2.23
C MET A 245 48.46 -14.36 -2.58
N GLU A 246 47.53 -14.83 -1.75
CA GLU A 246 46.98 -16.18 -1.86
C GLU A 246 45.51 -16.22 -1.39
N LEU A 247 44.70 -17.01 -2.07
CA LEU A 247 43.35 -17.38 -1.63
C LEU A 247 43.30 -18.89 -1.39
N ARG A 248 43.31 -19.31 -0.13
CA ARG A 248 43.25 -20.73 0.26
C ARG A 248 41.81 -21.12 0.56
N MET A 249 41.26 -22.06 -0.19
CA MET A 249 39.96 -22.67 0.16
C MET A 249 40.15 -23.69 1.28
N GLU A 250 39.14 -23.85 2.15
CA GLU A 250 39.17 -24.82 3.25
C GLU A 250 39.13 -26.27 2.74
N THR A 251 38.44 -26.52 1.62
CA THR A 251 38.34 -27.83 0.98
C THR A 251 38.76 -27.80 -0.50
N GLN A 252 39.16 -28.96 -1.03
CA GLN A 252 39.51 -29.12 -2.45
C GLN A 252 38.28 -28.96 -3.36
N GLU A 253 37.10 -29.41 -2.90
CA GLU A 253 35.84 -29.29 -3.63
C GLU A 253 35.45 -27.82 -3.84
N ASP A 254 35.66 -26.96 -2.84
CA ASP A 254 35.40 -25.52 -2.94
C ASP A 254 36.36 -24.81 -3.91
N ALA A 255 37.59 -25.30 -4.03
CA ALA A 255 38.57 -24.77 -4.97
C ALA A 255 38.22 -25.08 -6.42
N GLU A 256 37.58 -26.23 -6.69
CA GLU A 256 37.15 -26.64 -8.03
C GLU A 256 35.98 -25.79 -8.56
N LEU A 257 35.27 -25.04 -7.70
CA LEU A 257 34.21 -24.12 -8.09
C LEU A 257 34.74 -22.79 -8.68
N VAL A 258 36.01 -22.47 -8.42
CA VAL A 258 36.66 -21.24 -8.88
C VAL A 258 37.37 -21.48 -10.21
N GLU A 259 36.94 -20.78 -11.26
CA GLU A 259 37.58 -20.82 -12.57
C GLU A 259 38.94 -20.10 -12.53
N LYS A 260 38.98 -18.90 -11.94
CA LYS A 260 40.19 -18.10 -11.80
C LYS A 260 40.04 -17.00 -10.78
N VAL A 261 41.16 -16.57 -10.20
CA VAL A 261 41.27 -15.37 -9.38
C VAL A 261 42.08 -14.33 -10.13
N VAL A 262 41.53 -13.13 -10.29
CA VAL A 262 42.16 -11.99 -10.97
C VAL A 262 42.57 -10.95 -9.94
N TYR A 263 43.86 -10.82 -9.69
CA TYR A 263 44.44 -9.83 -8.81
C TYR A 263 44.71 -8.52 -9.56
N ARG A 264 44.16 -7.41 -9.06
CA ARG A 264 44.39 -6.06 -9.55
C ARG A 264 45.37 -5.32 -8.63
N LEU A 265 46.59 -5.12 -9.13
CA LEU A 265 47.68 -4.37 -8.53
C LEU A 265 47.69 -2.91 -9.00
N ARG A 266 48.40 -2.03 -8.29
CA ARG A 266 48.53 -0.63 -8.69
C ARG A 266 49.37 -0.48 -9.97
N SER A 267 48.76 0.07 -11.02
CA SER A 267 49.32 0.18 -12.38
C SER A 267 50.57 1.04 -12.53
N HIS A 268 50.84 1.95 -11.60
CA HIS A 268 52.05 2.77 -11.59
C HIS A 268 53.23 2.11 -10.84
N THR A 269 52.98 0.99 -10.15
CA THR A 269 53.97 0.28 -9.32
C THR A 269 54.42 -1.04 -9.95
N PHE A 270 53.53 -1.74 -10.66
CA PHE A 270 53.81 -3.04 -11.28
C PHE A 270 53.59 -2.98 -12.80
N ALA A 271 54.49 -3.60 -13.56
CA ALA A 271 54.39 -3.67 -15.03
C ALA A 271 53.15 -4.46 -15.49
N GLU A 272 52.81 -5.52 -14.76
CA GLU A 272 51.54 -6.24 -14.89
C GLU A 272 50.62 -5.81 -13.74
N ALA A 273 49.74 -4.85 -14.03
CA ALA A 273 48.77 -4.33 -13.08
C ALA A 273 47.61 -5.32 -12.80
N VAL A 274 47.41 -6.31 -13.67
CA VAL A 274 46.35 -7.31 -13.55
C VAL A 274 46.96 -8.67 -13.81
N VAL A 275 46.81 -9.59 -12.86
CA VAL A 275 47.41 -10.93 -12.90
C VAL A 275 46.34 -11.94 -12.53
N SER A 276 46.11 -12.94 -13.38
CA SER A 276 45.14 -14.00 -13.12
C SER A 276 45.82 -15.34 -12.83
N THR A 277 45.23 -16.13 -11.96
CA THR A 277 45.65 -17.51 -11.66
C THR A 277 44.42 -18.41 -11.58
N SER A 278 44.52 -19.62 -12.12
CA SER A 278 43.41 -20.58 -12.21
C SER A 278 43.65 -21.85 -11.40
N GLU A 279 44.80 -21.98 -10.73
CA GLU A 279 45.15 -23.18 -9.96
C GLU A 279 45.19 -22.87 -8.47
N PRO A 280 44.52 -23.67 -7.60
CA PRO A 280 44.58 -23.50 -6.17
C PRO A 280 46.01 -23.73 -5.65
N PRO A 281 46.47 -22.98 -4.63
CA PRO A 281 45.73 -22.01 -3.80
C PRO A 281 45.71 -20.58 -4.37
N PHE A 282 45.59 -20.43 -5.69
CA PHE A 282 45.38 -19.17 -6.39
C PHE A 282 46.37 -18.09 -5.96
N ARG A 283 47.66 -18.38 -6.11
CA ARG A 283 48.74 -17.53 -5.58
C ARG A 283 49.41 -16.68 -6.64
N ILE A 284 49.76 -15.45 -6.30
CA ILE A 284 50.67 -14.60 -7.07
C ILE A 284 51.85 -14.16 -6.19
N ARG A 285 53.05 -14.19 -6.76
CA ARG A 285 54.29 -13.77 -6.07
C ARG A 285 54.87 -12.53 -6.75
N ARG A 286 55.26 -11.54 -5.97
CA ARG A 286 55.83 -10.28 -6.47
C ARG A 286 56.91 -9.76 -5.54
N LEU A 287 57.81 -8.94 -6.10
CA LEU A 287 58.85 -8.22 -5.36
C LEU A 287 58.44 -6.75 -5.20
N GLY A 288 58.61 -6.19 -4.01
CA GLY A 288 58.31 -4.79 -3.73
C GLY A 288 57.97 -4.52 -2.27
N TRP A 289 58.02 -3.24 -1.91
CA TRP A 289 57.61 -2.75 -0.59
C TRP A 289 56.65 -1.57 -0.75
N GLY A 290 55.63 -1.50 0.10
CA GLY A 290 54.70 -0.38 0.19
C GLY A 290 53.31 -0.81 0.65
N THR A 291 52.57 0.10 1.29
CA THR A 291 51.22 -0.18 1.81
C THR A 291 50.16 0.16 0.77
N PHE A 292 49.48 -0.84 0.22
CA PHE A 292 48.31 -0.65 -0.61
C PHE A 292 47.40 -1.88 -0.60
N THR A 293 46.12 -1.64 -0.80
CA THR A 293 45.09 -2.67 -0.93
C THR A 293 45.21 -3.36 -2.28
N VAL A 294 45.34 -4.68 -2.28
CA VAL A 294 45.21 -5.53 -3.46
C VAL A 294 43.76 -5.97 -3.56
N LYS A 295 43.14 -5.73 -4.72
CA LYS A 295 41.78 -6.21 -5.03
C LYS A 295 41.89 -7.52 -5.79
N ALA A 296 41.04 -8.49 -5.48
CA ALA A 296 40.97 -9.77 -6.19
C ALA A 296 39.53 -10.06 -6.61
N ASP A 297 39.34 -10.38 -7.88
CA ASP A 297 38.06 -10.85 -8.42
C ASP A 297 38.13 -12.39 -8.54
N VAL A 298 37.32 -13.08 -7.76
CA VAL A 298 37.18 -14.55 -7.81
C VAL A 298 36.07 -14.87 -8.80
N VAL A 299 36.43 -15.42 -9.95
CA VAL A 299 35.51 -15.83 -11.02
C VAL A 299 35.18 -17.30 -10.84
N LEU A 300 33.90 -17.61 -10.71
CA LEU A 300 33.39 -18.98 -10.57
C LEU A 300 33.05 -19.58 -11.94
N HIS A 301 33.06 -20.91 -12.05
CA HIS A 301 32.68 -21.61 -13.28
C HIS A 301 31.22 -21.38 -13.72
N ASP A 302 30.36 -20.88 -12.83
CA ASP A 302 28.98 -20.48 -13.13
C ASP A 302 28.83 -19.05 -13.67
N GLY A 303 29.95 -18.33 -13.86
CA GLY A 303 29.99 -16.96 -14.39
C GLY A 303 29.86 -15.85 -13.34
N ARG A 304 29.60 -16.17 -12.07
CA ARG A 304 29.59 -15.17 -10.99
C ARG A 304 31.01 -14.69 -10.68
N THR A 305 31.12 -13.43 -10.23
CA THR A 305 32.39 -12.81 -9.81
C THR A 305 32.26 -12.24 -8.40
N LEU A 306 33.10 -12.70 -7.46
CA LEU A 306 33.15 -12.23 -6.07
C LEU A 306 34.36 -11.32 -5.87
N GLN A 307 34.19 -10.19 -5.18
CA GLN A 307 35.27 -9.21 -4.98
C GLN A 307 35.85 -9.28 -3.56
N LEU A 308 37.17 -9.39 -3.47
CA LEU A 308 37.95 -9.40 -2.23
C LEU A 308 38.97 -8.27 -2.23
N ALA A 309 39.37 -7.83 -1.03
CA ALA A 309 40.37 -6.80 -0.84
C ALA A 309 41.23 -7.12 0.39
N HIS A 310 42.55 -7.00 0.26
CA HIS A 310 43.50 -7.21 1.36
C HIS A 310 44.60 -6.14 1.34
N ASP A 311 44.87 -5.55 2.50
CA ASP A 311 45.98 -4.63 2.68
C ASP A 311 47.27 -5.40 2.94
N LEU A 312 48.28 -5.20 2.09
CA LEU A 312 49.55 -5.93 2.21
C LEU A 312 50.22 -5.70 3.58
N GLN A 313 50.49 -6.80 4.27
CA GLN A 313 51.17 -6.81 5.56
C GLN A 313 52.60 -7.30 5.39
N PHE A 314 53.57 -6.51 5.86
CA PHE A 314 55.02 -6.81 5.78
C PHE A 314 55.65 -7.02 7.17
N GLY A 315 54.82 -7.16 8.21
CA GLY A 315 55.23 -7.36 9.61
C GLY A 315 55.36 -8.84 9.96
N PRO A 316 54.23 -9.58 10.10
CA PRO A 316 54.24 -11.02 10.31
C PRO A 316 54.63 -11.79 9.05
N GLU A 317 55.14 -13.02 9.19
CA GLU A 317 55.45 -13.92 8.06
C GLU A 317 54.18 -14.28 7.26
N GLU A 318 53.02 -14.27 7.93
CA GLU A 318 51.70 -14.50 7.36
C GLU A 318 50.69 -13.46 7.86
N GLY A 319 49.98 -12.80 6.95
CA GLY A 319 48.94 -11.79 7.22
C GLY A 319 47.62 -12.21 6.61
N PHE A 320 47.07 -13.35 7.04
CA PHE A 320 45.82 -13.91 6.53
C PHE A 320 44.62 -13.58 7.40
N HIS A 321 43.45 -13.43 6.79
CA HIS A 321 42.17 -13.37 7.47
C HIS A 321 41.15 -14.31 6.82
N TRP A 322 40.16 -14.71 7.60
CA TRP A 322 39.05 -15.51 7.09
C TRP A 322 38.09 -14.64 6.29
N VAL A 323 37.55 -15.23 5.23
CA VAL A 323 36.49 -14.69 4.38
C VAL A 323 35.43 -15.77 4.19
N LEU A 324 34.17 -15.36 4.16
CA LEU A 324 33.04 -16.23 3.87
C LEU A 324 32.58 -15.98 2.43
N LEU A 325 32.65 -17.02 1.58
CA LEU A 325 32.34 -16.95 0.15
C LEU A 325 31.10 -17.80 -0.16
N PRO A 326 30.13 -17.30 -0.95
CA PRO A 326 28.98 -18.09 -1.40
C PRO A 326 29.33 -18.85 -2.69
N LEU A 327 30.13 -19.93 -2.60
CA LEU A 327 30.68 -20.63 -3.76
C LEU A 327 29.69 -21.59 -4.43
N SER A 328 28.77 -22.21 -3.67
CA SER A 328 27.81 -23.16 -4.24
C SER A 328 26.85 -22.50 -5.24
N PRO A 329 26.49 -23.19 -6.34
CA PRO A 329 25.47 -22.72 -7.27
C PRO A 329 24.11 -22.64 -6.58
N GLU A 330 23.22 -21.78 -7.08
CA GLU A 330 21.85 -21.74 -6.55
C GLU A 330 21.21 -23.13 -6.75
N PRO A 331 20.50 -23.69 -5.73
CA PRO A 331 19.65 -24.82 -6.01
C PRO A 331 18.69 -24.37 -7.12
N SER A 332 18.69 -25.10 -8.24
CA SER A 332 17.71 -24.91 -9.29
C SER A 332 16.36 -25.23 -8.69
N ALA A 333 15.69 -24.22 -8.15
CA ALA A 333 14.25 -24.18 -8.22
C ALA A 333 13.95 -24.15 -9.71
N GLU A 334 13.75 -25.32 -10.33
CA GLU A 334 12.71 -25.36 -11.33
C GLU A 334 11.47 -24.85 -10.61
N PRO A 335 10.85 -23.72 -11.01
CA PRO A 335 9.46 -23.55 -10.65
C PRO A 335 8.78 -24.75 -11.30
N ALA A 336 8.43 -25.75 -10.49
CA ALA A 336 7.45 -26.74 -10.87
C ALA A 336 6.33 -25.93 -11.51
N ALA A 337 6.03 -26.16 -12.79
CA ALA A 337 5.10 -25.34 -13.57
C ALA A 337 3.90 -24.99 -12.70
N VAL A 338 3.93 -23.79 -12.11
CA VAL A 338 2.88 -23.31 -11.25
C VAL A 338 1.81 -22.88 -12.23
N ASP A 339 0.58 -23.26 -11.97
CA ASP A 339 -0.56 -22.66 -12.63
C ASP A 339 -0.38 -21.13 -12.48
N LEU A 340 0.10 -20.47 -13.54
CA LEU A 340 0.34 -19.03 -13.63
C LEU A 340 -0.80 -18.17 -13.03
N PRO A 341 -2.10 -18.55 -13.11
CA PRO A 341 -3.14 -17.80 -12.41
C PRO A 341 -3.03 -17.81 -10.87
N ALA A 342 -2.52 -18.88 -10.24
CA ALA A 342 -2.50 -18.99 -8.78
C ALA A 342 -1.51 -18.03 -8.11
N GLU A 343 -0.30 -17.87 -8.67
CA GLU A 343 0.69 -16.90 -8.16
C GLU A 343 0.26 -15.45 -8.40
N GLU A 344 -0.36 -15.14 -9.54
CA GLU A 344 -0.91 -13.81 -9.83
C GLU A 344 -2.06 -13.46 -8.86
N MET A 345 -2.96 -14.41 -8.59
CA MET A 345 -4.06 -14.25 -7.63
C MET A 345 -3.56 -14.10 -6.18
N GLU A 346 -2.51 -14.82 -5.78
CA GLU A 346 -1.86 -14.66 -4.48
C GLU A 346 -1.17 -13.29 -4.34
N LEU A 347 -0.50 -12.80 -5.40
CA LEU A 347 0.12 -11.47 -5.43
C LEU A 347 -0.91 -10.33 -5.36
N GLN A 348 -2.08 -10.52 -5.97
CA GLN A 348 -3.22 -9.61 -5.88
C GLN A 348 -3.80 -9.58 -4.47
N ALA A 349 -3.91 -10.74 -3.80
CA ALA A 349 -4.42 -10.84 -2.43
C ALA A 349 -3.50 -10.22 -1.36
N VAL A 350 -2.25 -9.84 -1.70
CA VAL A 350 -1.36 -9.15 -0.77
C VAL A 350 -1.84 -7.73 -0.52
N VAL A 351 -2.12 -7.41 0.74
CA VAL A 351 -2.42 -6.05 1.18
C VAL A 351 -1.14 -5.25 1.24
N ARG A 352 -1.10 -4.09 0.60
CA ARG A 352 0.07 -3.20 0.56
C ARG A 352 -0.27 -1.86 1.21
N SER A 353 0.54 -1.40 2.14
CA SER A 353 0.37 -0.07 2.74
C SER A 353 1.70 0.60 3.04
N THR A 354 1.72 1.94 2.99
CA THR A 354 2.79 2.80 3.47
C THR A 354 2.27 3.62 4.64
N PHE A 355 2.99 3.61 5.77
CA PHE A 355 2.73 4.46 6.92
C PHE A 355 3.76 5.58 6.97
N LEU A 356 3.31 6.83 6.88
CA LEU A 356 4.13 8.03 7.00
C LEU A 356 3.97 8.64 8.38
N PHE A 357 5.07 8.72 9.13
CA PHE A 357 5.12 9.32 10.46
C PHE A 357 5.87 10.64 10.38
N THR A 358 5.25 11.77 10.75
CA THR A 358 5.89 13.09 10.62
C THR A 358 5.22 14.17 11.47
N ASP A 359 5.97 15.19 11.86
CA ASP A 359 5.44 16.46 12.37
C ASP A 359 5.35 17.56 11.28
N GLY A 360 5.40 17.14 10.01
CA GLY A 360 4.75 17.74 8.85
C GLY A 360 5.24 19.10 8.36
N HIS A 361 6.47 19.47 8.69
CA HIS A 361 7.15 20.59 8.04
C HIS A 361 8.04 20.09 6.88
N ALA A 362 7.52 20.11 5.65
CA ALA A 362 8.35 19.87 4.46
C ALA A 362 9.27 21.10 4.25
N ASN A 363 10.51 21.02 4.73
CA ASN A 363 11.50 22.10 4.63
C ASN A 363 12.62 21.80 3.61
N SER A 364 12.65 20.58 3.07
CA SER A 364 13.59 20.13 2.04
C SER A 364 12.87 19.26 1.00
N GLY A 365 13.34 19.29 -0.25
CA GLY A 365 12.70 18.63 -1.39
C GLY A 365 11.48 19.40 -1.91
N ILE A 366 10.39 18.69 -2.22
CA ILE A 366 9.12 19.31 -2.62
C ILE A 366 8.43 19.86 -1.37
N THR A 367 8.39 21.18 -1.24
CA THR A 367 7.76 21.88 -0.09
C THR A 367 6.33 22.31 -0.38
N GLU A 368 5.94 22.42 -1.65
CA GLU A 368 4.60 22.80 -2.07
C GLU A 368 3.63 21.62 -2.01
N ALA A 369 2.51 21.80 -1.30
CA ALA A 369 1.55 20.73 -1.05
C ALA A 369 0.95 20.15 -2.33
N THR A 370 0.60 21.00 -3.30
CA THR A 370 0.02 20.57 -4.58
C THR A 370 1.00 19.69 -5.36
N GLN A 371 2.26 20.12 -5.48
CA GLN A 371 3.29 19.37 -6.21
C GLN A 371 3.57 18.02 -5.54
N LEU A 372 3.58 17.97 -4.20
CA LEU A 372 3.81 16.73 -3.48
C LEU A 372 2.64 15.74 -3.64
N ARG A 373 1.39 16.23 -3.66
CA ARG A 373 0.22 15.39 -3.97
C ARG A 373 0.27 14.82 -5.38
N GLU A 374 0.65 15.64 -6.37
CA GLU A 374 0.82 15.20 -7.76
C GLU A 374 1.92 14.13 -7.88
N ALA A 375 3.09 14.36 -7.28
CA ALA A 375 4.19 13.39 -7.26
C ALA A 375 3.79 12.08 -6.57
N THR A 376 3.04 12.16 -5.47
CA THR A 376 2.52 10.99 -4.74
C THR A 376 1.52 10.21 -5.60
N SER A 377 0.60 10.89 -6.29
CA SER A 377 -0.34 10.24 -7.21
C SER A 377 0.41 9.51 -8.32
N ALA A 378 1.36 10.19 -8.97
CA ALA A 378 2.15 9.59 -10.05
C ALA A 378 2.95 8.38 -9.59
N ALA A 379 3.54 8.43 -8.38
CA ALA A 379 4.27 7.30 -7.81
C ALA A 379 3.35 6.11 -7.51
N LEU A 380 2.16 6.36 -6.96
CA LEU A 380 1.16 5.32 -6.71
C LEU A 380 0.57 4.73 -8.00
N ASP A 381 0.41 5.54 -9.05
CA ASP A 381 -0.07 5.09 -10.36
C ASP A 381 1.00 4.24 -11.06
N ALA A 382 2.28 4.60 -10.93
CA ALA A 382 3.41 3.83 -11.45
C ALA A 382 3.58 2.45 -10.81
N LEU A 383 3.03 2.23 -9.61
CA LEU A 383 3.03 0.91 -8.95
C LEU A 383 2.05 -0.08 -9.60
N GLY A 384 1.08 0.37 -10.39
CA GLY A 384 0.10 -0.49 -11.06
C GLY A 384 -0.61 -1.44 -10.08
N GLU A 385 -0.51 -2.75 -10.32
CA GLU A 385 -1.10 -3.80 -9.45
C GLU A 385 -0.48 -3.84 -8.04
N LYS A 386 0.71 -3.25 -7.85
CA LYS A 386 1.38 -3.14 -6.55
C LYS A 386 1.03 -1.85 -5.81
N ARG A 387 0.00 -1.12 -6.25
CA ARG A 387 -0.47 0.09 -5.58
C ARG A 387 -0.71 -0.19 -4.09
N CYS A 388 -0.31 0.74 -3.24
CA CYS A 388 -0.43 0.61 -1.80
C CYS A 388 -1.29 1.73 -1.19
N LEU A 389 -1.85 1.46 -0.01
CA LEU A 389 -2.57 2.48 0.77
C LEU A 389 -1.59 3.40 1.49
N LEU A 390 -1.77 4.72 1.43
CA LEU A 390 -0.94 5.68 2.18
C LEU A 390 -1.68 6.20 3.41
N SER A 391 -1.22 5.83 4.60
CA SER A 391 -1.73 6.40 5.85
C SER A 391 -0.71 7.36 6.46
N THR A 392 -1.17 8.51 6.95
CA THR A 392 -0.33 9.59 7.47
C THR A 392 -0.63 9.84 8.95
N PHE A 393 0.43 9.90 9.76
CA PHE A 393 0.38 10.11 11.20
C PHE A 393 1.09 11.42 11.53
N GLY A 394 0.31 12.45 11.87
CA GLY A 394 0.78 13.80 12.16
C GLY A 394 0.99 14.03 13.66
N PHE A 395 2.20 14.41 14.08
CA PHE A 395 2.55 14.58 15.50
C PHE A 395 2.58 16.04 15.96
N GLY A 396 1.85 16.33 17.04
CA GLY A 396 1.86 17.65 17.69
C GLY A 396 1.10 18.73 16.90
N GLY A 397 1.08 19.97 17.38
CA GLY A 397 0.34 21.05 16.72
C GLY A 397 1.06 21.71 15.54
N ASP A 398 2.31 21.36 15.31
CA ASP A 398 3.16 22.05 14.35
C ASP A 398 2.95 21.56 12.90
N HIS A 399 2.43 20.36 12.67
CA HIS A 399 2.30 19.83 11.30
C HIS A 399 1.20 20.50 10.47
N CYS A 400 1.38 20.44 9.15
CA CYS A 400 0.36 20.83 8.19
C CYS A 400 -0.69 19.71 8.01
N ALA A 401 -1.85 19.87 8.65
CA ALA A 401 -2.96 18.91 8.56
C ALA A 401 -3.49 18.76 7.12
N ASP A 402 -3.62 19.86 6.37
CA ASP A 402 -4.12 19.84 4.99
C ASP A 402 -3.21 19.05 4.05
N LEU A 403 -1.90 19.15 4.26
CA LEU A 403 -0.92 18.39 3.50
C LEU A 403 -1.06 16.88 3.78
N LEU A 404 -1.02 16.49 5.06
CA LEU A 404 -1.05 15.06 5.42
C LEU A 404 -2.40 14.40 5.12
N GLN A 405 -3.50 15.12 5.31
CA GLN A 405 -4.83 14.68 4.90
C GLN A 405 -4.89 14.52 3.38
N GLY A 406 -4.42 15.52 2.62
CA GLY A 406 -4.41 15.46 1.16
C GLY A 406 -3.56 14.33 0.59
N LEU A 407 -2.48 13.93 1.27
CA LEU A 407 -1.67 12.77 0.91
C LEU A 407 -2.39 11.45 1.22
N ALA A 408 -3.01 11.33 2.39
CA ALA A 408 -3.80 10.16 2.76
C ALA A 408 -4.98 9.94 1.80
N GLU A 409 -5.65 11.01 1.36
CA GLU A 409 -6.71 10.97 0.34
C GLU A 409 -6.20 10.40 -0.99
N VAL A 410 -5.04 10.88 -1.48
CA VAL A 410 -4.44 10.41 -2.74
C VAL A 410 -4.09 8.92 -2.69
N GLY A 411 -3.54 8.46 -1.56
CA GLY A 411 -3.24 7.05 -1.35
C GLY A 411 -4.37 6.24 -0.71
N ARG A 412 -5.60 6.77 -0.64
CA ARG A 412 -6.79 6.06 -0.12
C ARG A 412 -6.62 5.47 1.29
N GLY A 413 -5.76 6.04 2.11
CA GLY A 413 -5.53 5.62 3.50
C GLY A 413 -6.13 6.59 4.51
N VAL A 414 -5.64 6.52 5.74
CA VAL A 414 -6.15 7.33 6.86
C VAL A 414 -5.17 8.44 7.24
N TYR A 415 -5.70 9.59 7.65
CA TYR A 415 -4.94 10.63 8.31
C TYR A 415 -5.30 10.64 9.80
N CYS A 416 -4.30 10.49 10.65
CA CYS A 416 -4.45 10.45 12.10
C CYS A 416 -3.66 11.60 12.75
N TYR A 417 -4.36 12.45 13.50
CA TYR A 417 -3.71 13.45 14.35
C TYR A 417 -3.36 12.86 15.72
N ILE A 418 -2.08 12.94 16.07
CA ILE A 418 -1.54 12.53 17.37
C ILE A 418 -1.25 13.78 18.23
N ASP A 419 -2.17 14.09 19.14
CA ASP A 419 -2.04 15.19 20.12
C ASP A 419 -1.13 14.82 21.32
N GLY A 420 -0.89 13.53 21.55
CA GLY A 420 -0.10 13.07 22.69
C GLY A 420 0.44 11.67 22.51
N GLN A 421 1.43 11.33 23.34
CA GLN A 421 2.12 10.04 23.27
C GLN A 421 1.16 8.86 23.44
N GLU A 422 0.20 8.92 24.34
CA GLU A 422 -0.70 7.77 24.59
C GLU A 422 -1.56 7.40 23.36
N LYS A 423 -1.81 8.35 22.46
CA LYS A 423 -2.66 8.17 21.27
C LYS A 423 -1.97 7.43 20.12
N ILE A 424 -0.63 7.35 20.12
CA ILE A 424 0.13 6.75 19.01
C ILE A 424 -0.19 5.27 18.89
N ALA A 425 -0.14 4.56 20.01
CA ALA A 425 -0.40 3.12 20.04
C ALA A 425 -1.83 2.80 19.58
N GLU A 426 -2.81 3.57 20.01
CA GLU A 426 -4.21 3.39 19.62
C GLU A 426 -4.45 3.66 18.14
N ALA A 427 -4.05 4.82 17.63
CA ALA A 427 -4.23 5.20 16.24
C ALA A 427 -3.51 4.23 15.29
N PHE A 428 -2.32 3.78 15.69
CA PHE A 428 -1.56 2.79 14.94
C PHE A 428 -2.20 1.41 14.98
N GLY A 429 -2.57 0.92 16.17
CA GLY A 429 -3.21 -0.38 16.35
C GLY A 429 -4.51 -0.48 15.56
N GLU A 430 -5.27 0.60 15.50
CA GLU A 430 -6.48 0.71 14.70
C GLU A 430 -6.20 0.65 13.19
N ALA A 431 -5.24 1.43 12.69
CA ALA A 431 -4.85 1.40 11.28
C ALA A 431 -4.34 0.01 10.87
N LEU A 432 -3.49 -0.61 11.70
CA LEU A 432 -2.98 -1.96 11.46
C LEU A 432 -4.09 -3.02 11.54
N GLY A 433 -4.95 -2.95 12.55
CA GLY A 433 -6.08 -3.88 12.72
C GLY A 433 -7.03 -3.85 11.54
N GLY A 434 -7.23 -2.67 10.93
CA GLY A 434 -7.94 -2.50 9.67
C GLY A 434 -7.28 -3.27 8.54
N LEU A 435 -5.99 -2.98 8.25
CA LEU A 435 -5.24 -3.66 7.19
C LEU A 435 -5.24 -5.19 7.33
N LEU A 436 -5.03 -5.69 8.55
CA LEU A 436 -4.99 -7.11 8.86
C LEU A 436 -6.36 -7.79 8.80
N SER A 437 -7.45 -7.03 8.78
CA SER A 437 -8.82 -7.53 8.60
C SER A 437 -9.39 -7.28 7.21
N THR A 438 -8.58 -6.89 6.22
CA THR A 438 -9.03 -6.73 4.84
C THR A 438 -9.65 -8.03 4.32
N THR A 439 -10.89 -7.97 3.86
CA THR A 439 -11.62 -9.11 3.28
C THR A 439 -11.79 -8.98 1.78
N HIS A 440 -11.94 -7.74 1.29
CA HIS A 440 -12.17 -7.44 -0.11
C HIS A 440 -11.31 -6.27 -0.57
N GLN A 441 -10.78 -6.38 -1.79
CA GLN A 441 -10.01 -5.34 -2.44
C GLN A 441 -10.73 -4.81 -3.67
N ASN A 442 -10.44 -3.56 -4.03
CA ASN A 442 -10.94 -2.92 -5.26
C ASN A 442 -12.48 -3.02 -5.42
N VAL A 443 -13.22 -2.83 -4.32
CA VAL A 443 -14.68 -2.91 -4.30
C VAL A 443 -15.27 -1.73 -5.07
N ARG A 444 -16.18 -2.03 -5.99
CA ARG A 444 -16.90 -1.04 -6.79
C ARG A 444 -18.39 -1.24 -6.65
N LEU A 445 -19.11 -0.12 -6.58
CA LEU A 445 -20.56 -0.06 -6.48
C LEU A 445 -21.13 0.58 -7.74
N CYS A 446 -22.04 -0.11 -8.41
CA CYS A 446 -22.63 0.31 -9.67
C CYS A 446 -24.13 0.54 -9.50
N LEU A 447 -24.59 1.73 -9.87
CA LEU A 447 -26.00 2.09 -9.95
C LEU A 447 -26.39 2.25 -11.42
N GLU A 448 -27.31 1.42 -11.88
CA GLU A 448 -27.95 1.56 -13.20
C GLU A 448 -29.39 2.02 -13.01
N LEU A 449 -29.75 3.18 -13.55
CA LEU A 449 -31.08 3.77 -13.46
C LEU A 449 -31.89 3.52 -14.73
N GLN A 450 -33.19 3.30 -14.55
CA GLN A 450 -34.15 3.14 -15.63
C GLN A 450 -34.36 4.45 -16.40
N PRO A 451 -34.82 4.38 -17.67
CA PRO A 451 -35.11 5.58 -18.45
C PRO A 451 -36.15 6.45 -17.74
N GLY A 452 -35.89 7.76 -17.69
CA GLY A 452 -36.76 8.73 -17.00
C GLY A 452 -36.47 8.92 -15.50
N VAL A 453 -35.50 8.19 -14.94
CA VAL A 453 -34.94 8.44 -13.61
C VAL A 453 -33.53 8.99 -13.77
N THR A 454 -33.23 10.11 -13.11
CA THR A 454 -31.91 10.73 -13.22
C THR A 454 -31.20 10.84 -11.88
N LEU A 455 -29.88 10.64 -11.89
CA LEU A 455 -29.05 10.86 -10.71
C LEU A 455 -28.79 12.37 -10.56
N SER A 456 -29.48 13.01 -9.61
CA SER A 456 -29.31 14.44 -9.33
C SER A 456 -28.05 14.69 -8.50
N ASN A 457 -27.76 13.82 -7.53
CA ASN A 457 -26.59 13.94 -6.68
C ASN A 457 -26.09 12.57 -6.21
N CYS A 458 -24.77 12.44 -6.06
CA CYS A 458 -24.13 11.30 -5.44
C CYS A 458 -23.09 11.83 -4.46
N GLN A 459 -23.49 11.85 -3.18
CA GLN A 459 -22.73 12.45 -2.08
C GLN A 459 -21.67 11.47 -1.59
N THR A 460 -20.47 11.62 -2.15
CA THR A 460 -19.32 10.80 -1.80
C THR A 460 -18.03 11.50 -2.20
N ALA A 461 -16.97 11.30 -1.42
CA ALA A 461 -15.61 11.67 -1.77
C ALA A 461 -14.85 10.56 -2.51
N TYR A 462 -15.45 9.35 -2.57
CA TYR A 462 -14.90 8.25 -3.35
C TYR A 462 -14.87 8.61 -4.85
N PRO A 463 -13.82 8.20 -5.59
CA PRO A 463 -13.78 8.38 -7.02
C PRO A 463 -15.03 7.78 -7.68
N LYS A 464 -15.66 8.56 -8.56
CA LYS A 464 -16.88 8.15 -9.26
C LYS A 464 -16.77 8.37 -10.76
N ARG A 465 -17.38 7.48 -11.53
CA ARG A 465 -17.50 7.52 -13.00
C ARG A 465 -18.96 7.67 -13.37
N GLY A 466 -19.25 8.43 -14.42
CA GLY A 466 -20.61 8.81 -14.80
C GLY A 466 -21.17 10.00 -14.00
N PRO A 467 -22.46 10.34 -14.17
CA PRO A 467 -23.46 9.55 -14.89
C PRO A 467 -23.24 9.54 -16.41
N GLU A 468 -23.25 8.35 -17.01
CA GLU A 468 -23.20 8.13 -18.46
C GLU A 468 -24.51 7.52 -18.95
N GLU A 469 -25.01 7.95 -20.10
CA GLU A 469 -26.20 7.38 -20.72
C GLU A 469 -25.81 6.18 -21.61
N ARG A 470 -26.38 5.01 -21.33
CA ARG A 470 -26.17 3.76 -22.08
C ARG A 470 -27.32 3.49 -23.05
N GLU A 471 -27.15 2.48 -23.89
CA GLU A 471 -28.20 2.03 -24.82
C GLU A 471 -29.55 1.86 -24.12
N GLY A 472 -30.58 2.46 -24.72
CA GLY A 472 -31.94 2.44 -24.16
C GLY A 472 -32.27 3.58 -23.19
N GLY A 473 -31.41 4.59 -23.04
CA GLY A 473 -31.69 5.79 -22.22
C GLY A 473 -31.51 5.58 -20.72
N LYS A 474 -30.77 4.54 -20.34
CA LYS A 474 -30.44 4.23 -18.95
C LYS A 474 -29.23 5.02 -18.49
N GLN A 475 -29.23 5.49 -17.24
CA GLN A 475 -28.05 6.15 -16.67
C GLN A 475 -27.24 5.16 -15.84
N TRP A 476 -25.92 5.19 -15.98
CA TRP A 476 -24.99 4.36 -15.23
C TRP A 476 -24.02 5.21 -14.42
N THR A 477 -23.76 4.82 -13.17
CA THR A 477 -22.77 5.45 -12.30
C THR A 477 -22.02 4.39 -11.50
N GLU A 478 -20.69 4.48 -11.43
CA GLU A 478 -19.84 3.60 -10.62
C GLU A 478 -19.10 4.42 -9.57
N VAL A 479 -19.05 3.91 -8.34
CA VAL A 479 -18.30 4.47 -7.22
C VAL A 479 -17.23 3.46 -6.80
N ASP A 480 -15.99 3.89 -6.75
CA ASP A 480 -14.83 3.08 -6.36
C ASP A 480 -14.61 3.21 -4.85
N LEU A 481 -15.00 2.17 -4.10
CA LEU A 481 -14.94 2.12 -2.64
C LEU A 481 -13.57 1.67 -2.11
N GLY A 482 -12.69 1.18 -2.98
CA GLY A 482 -11.39 0.62 -2.59
C GLY A 482 -11.52 -0.65 -1.75
N ASP A 483 -10.67 -0.77 -0.73
CA ASP A 483 -10.58 -1.98 0.09
C ASP A 483 -11.50 -1.91 1.31
N LEU A 484 -12.13 -3.04 1.64
CA LEU A 484 -13.02 -3.18 2.79
C LEU A 484 -12.45 -4.14 3.86
N TYR A 485 -12.49 -3.66 5.09
CA TYR A 485 -12.13 -4.43 6.28
C TYR A 485 -13.31 -5.29 6.74
N ALA A 486 -13.03 -6.32 7.54
CA ALA A 486 -14.04 -7.20 8.06
C ALA A 486 -15.13 -6.42 8.81
N GLU A 487 -16.39 -6.73 8.54
CA GLU A 487 -17.57 -6.07 9.11
C GLU A 487 -17.74 -4.59 8.73
N GLU A 488 -16.85 -4.05 7.88
CA GLU A 488 -16.89 -2.65 7.50
C GLU A 488 -18.09 -2.37 6.58
N ARG A 489 -18.75 -1.23 6.85
CA ARG A 489 -19.89 -0.74 6.09
C ARG A 489 -19.51 0.53 5.33
N ARG A 490 -19.95 0.64 4.09
CA ARG A 490 -19.85 1.85 3.25
C ARG A 490 -21.21 2.27 2.77
N ASP A 491 -21.64 3.47 3.16
CA ASP A 491 -22.91 4.05 2.76
C ASP A 491 -22.71 5.23 1.80
N ILE A 492 -23.37 5.17 0.65
CA ILE A 492 -23.37 6.22 -0.37
C ILE A 492 -24.77 6.82 -0.46
N LEU A 493 -24.91 8.10 -0.10
CA LEU A 493 -26.17 8.82 -0.23
C LEU A 493 -26.31 9.35 -1.66
N VAL A 494 -27.39 8.97 -2.32
CA VAL A 494 -27.76 9.43 -3.66
C VAL A 494 -29.10 10.14 -3.64
N THR A 495 -29.27 11.13 -4.51
CA THR A 495 -30.51 11.85 -4.74
C THR A 495 -30.95 11.60 -6.17
N LEU A 496 -32.15 11.04 -6.33
CA LEU A 496 -32.74 10.67 -7.62
C LEU A 496 -33.86 11.64 -7.98
N ALA A 497 -33.84 12.15 -9.21
CA ALA A 497 -34.96 12.87 -9.80
C ALA A 497 -35.90 11.87 -10.46
N LEU A 498 -37.16 11.87 -10.02
CA LEU A 498 -38.23 11.05 -10.56
C LEU A 498 -39.13 11.92 -11.43
N GLY A 499 -39.40 11.47 -12.65
CA GLY A 499 -40.36 12.10 -13.55
C GLY A 499 -41.82 11.87 -13.14
N GLU A 500 -42.72 12.58 -13.81
CA GLU A 500 -44.16 12.38 -13.64
C GLU A 500 -44.61 11.00 -14.13
N VAL A 501 -45.53 10.37 -13.40
CA VAL A 501 -46.13 9.08 -13.77
C VAL A 501 -47.65 9.21 -13.78
N GLU A 502 -48.29 8.82 -14.89
CA GLU A 502 -49.76 8.89 -15.05
C GLU A 502 -50.50 7.88 -14.16
N VAL A 503 -49.91 6.70 -13.94
CA VAL A 503 -50.53 5.59 -13.21
C VAL A 503 -49.83 5.40 -11.86
N PRO A 504 -50.53 5.59 -10.72
CA PRO A 504 -50.02 5.22 -9.41
C PRO A 504 -49.69 3.72 -9.33
N GLY A 505 -48.67 3.37 -8.57
CA GLY A 505 -48.22 1.99 -8.38
C GLY A 505 -46.70 1.86 -8.24
N PRO A 506 -46.18 0.62 -8.17
CA PRO A 506 -44.75 0.37 -8.03
C PRO A 506 -44.00 0.77 -9.30
N GLN A 507 -43.01 1.65 -9.15
CA GLN A 507 -42.09 2.05 -10.21
C GLN A 507 -40.71 1.46 -9.94
N ALA A 508 -40.17 0.71 -10.90
CA ALA A 508 -38.77 0.31 -10.90
C ALA A 508 -37.90 1.51 -11.28
N LEU A 509 -36.93 1.85 -10.44
CA LEU A 509 -36.03 2.99 -10.64
C LEU A 509 -34.66 2.56 -11.17
N GLY A 510 -34.22 1.33 -10.88
CA GLY A 510 -32.88 0.88 -11.26
C GLY A 510 -32.44 -0.43 -10.61
N PHE A 511 -31.15 -0.72 -10.74
CA PHE A 511 -30.48 -1.84 -10.09
C PHE A 511 -29.16 -1.38 -9.46
N LEU A 512 -28.87 -1.94 -8.29
CA LEU A 512 -27.60 -1.81 -7.60
C LEU A 512 -26.83 -3.11 -7.74
N SER A 513 -25.61 -3.04 -8.26
CA SER A 513 -24.67 -4.16 -8.25
C SER A 513 -23.37 -3.76 -7.59
N CYS A 514 -22.66 -4.74 -7.04
CA CYS A 514 -21.35 -4.55 -6.43
C CYS A 514 -20.42 -5.64 -6.94
N ARG A 515 -19.13 -5.31 -7.03
CA ARG A 515 -18.07 -6.26 -7.35
C ARG A 515 -16.83 -5.94 -6.55
N GLY A 516 -16.04 -6.95 -6.21
CA GLY A 516 -14.74 -6.79 -5.56
C GLY A 516 -13.92 -8.06 -5.67
N PHE A 517 -12.66 -8.02 -5.23
CA PHE A 517 -11.82 -9.22 -5.15
C PHE A 517 -11.80 -9.72 -3.72
N SER A 518 -12.28 -10.95 -3.47
CA SER A 518 -12.24 -11.57 -2.14
C SER A 518 -10.84 -12.12 -1.88
N VAL A 519 -10.14 -11.58 -0.87
CA VAL A 519 -8.77 -12.02 -0.55
C VAL A 519 -8.74 -13.39 0.12
N HIS A 520 -9.87 -13.84 0.67
CA HIS A 520 -9.98 -15.17 1.29
C HIS A 520 -10.32 -16.24 0.29
N ALA A 521 -11.21 -15.94 -0.66
CA ALA A 521 -11.57 -16.86 -1.73
C ALA A 521 -10.59 -16.78 -2.92
N LEU A 522 -9.68 -15.80 -2.90
CA LEU A 522 -8.73 -15.48 -3.96
C LEU A 522 -9.39 -15.26 -5.33
N GLN A 523 -10.63 -14.76 -5.37
CA GLN A 523 -11.38 -14.64 -6.63
C GLN A 523 -12.25 -13.39 -6.64
N PRO A 524 -12.61 -12.88 -7.83
CA PRO A 524 -13.65 -11.87 -7.96
C PRO A 524 -14.99 -12.36 -7.40
N GLU A 525 -15.69 -11.46 -6.73
CA GLU A 525 -16.99 -11.70 -6.14
C GLU A 525 -17.97 -10.61 -6.58
N GLU A 526 -19.15 -11.04 -7.04
CA GLU A 526 -20.24 -10.17 -7.46
C GLU A 526 -21.53 -10.62 -6.75
N PRO A 527 -21.92 -9.99 -5.63
CA PRO A 527 -23.18 -10.28 -4.95
C PRO A 527 -24.40 -10.02 -5.84
N GLU A 528 -25.54 -10.58 -5.44
CA GLU A 528 -26.79 -10.44 -6.17
C GLU A 528 -27.18 -8.96 -6.40
N CYS A 529 -27.59 -8.66 -7.63
CA CYS A 529 -28.07 -7.34 -8.01
C CYS A 529 -29.39 -7.03 -7.30
N LEU A 530 -29.45 -5.90 -6.60
CA LEU A 530 -30.65 -5.44 -5.92
C LEU A 530 -31.47 -4.51 -6.80
N GLY A 531 -32.76 -4.83 -6.98
CA GLY A 531 -33.70 -3.93 -7.63
C GLY A 531 -34.05 -2.74 -6.74
N LEU A 532 -33.95 -1.54 -7.29
CA LEU A 532 -34.44 -0.31 -6.67
C LEU A 532 -35.83 -0.01 -7.21
N SER A 533 -36.82 0.09 -6.32
CA SER A 533 -38.20 0.46 -6.66
C SER A 533 -38.83 1.31 -5.57
N VAL A 534 -39.82 2.12 -5.95
CA VAL A 534 -40.61 2.94 -5.03
C VAL A 534 -42.09 2.88 -5.39
N GLU A 535 -42.97 3.01 -4.40
CA GLU A 535 -44.41 3.16 -4.66
C GLU A 535 -44.71 4.61 -5.10
N ARG A 536 -45.43 4.79 -6.21
CA ARG A 536 -45.90 6.10 -6.68
C ARG A 536 -47.37 6.27 -6.27
N SER A 537 -47.68 7.29 -5.49
CA SER A 537 -49.02 7.51 -4.93
C SER A 537 -49.48 8.96 -5.08
N THR A 538 -50.78 9.15 -5.29
CA THR A 538 -51.44 10.46 -5.24
C THR A 538 -51.92 10.84 -3.83
N ASP A 539 -51.90 9.89 -2.88
CA ASP A 539 -52.31 10.13 -1.50
C ASP A 539 -51.20 10.86 -0.70
N PRO A 540 -51.44 12.11 -0.23
CA PRO A 540 -50.47 12.84 0.58
C PRO A 540 -50.14 12.13 1.91
N ALA A 541 -51.06 11.34 2.46
CA ALA A 541 -50.81 10.61 3.71
C ALA A 541 -49.78 9.47 3.49
N ALA A 542 -49.82 8.82 2.33
CA ALA A 542 -48.87 7.77 1.97
C ALA A 542 -47.44 8.30 1.75
N THR A 543 -47.32 9.57 1.33
CA THR A 543 -46.03 10.19 0.97
C THR A 543 -45.42 11.07 2.07
N SER A 544 -46.19 11.40 3.13
CA SER A 544 -45.78 12.31 4.21
C SER A 544 -45.20 11.63 5.46
N GLY A 545 -44.86 10.34 5.38
CA GLY A 545 -44.21 9.61 6.47
C GLY A 545 -42.84 10.17 6.88
N PRO A 546 -42.36 9.83 8.08
CA PRO A 546 -41.01 10.18 8.52
C PRO A 546 -39.97 9.53 7.59
N PRO A 547 -38.82 10.19 7.36
CA PRO A 547 -37.75 9.60 6.58
C PRO A 547 -37.18 8.37 7.29
N GLU A 548 -36.64 7.46 6.51
CA GLU A 548 -35.95 6.28 6.99
C GLU A 548 -34.69 6.66 7.79
N PRO A 549 -34.51 6.18 9.04
CA PRO A 549 -33.42 6.55 9.93
C PRO A 549 -32.02 6.47 9.31
N LEU A 550 -31.73 5.47 8.48
CA LEU A 550 -30.43 5.35 7.83
C LEU A 550 -30.17 6.51 6.87
N VAL A 551 -31.17 6.92 6.07
CA VAL A 551 -31.04 8.03 5.12
C VAL A 551 -30.86 9.35 5.86
N GLU A 552 -31.62 9.57 6.93
CA GLU A 552 -31.47 10.75 7.80
C GLU A 552 -30.07 10.81 8.45
N ARG A 553 -29.56 9.67 8.95
CA ARG A 553 -28.20 9.59 9.52
C ARG A 553 -27.13 9.96 8.51
N GLN A 554 -27.23 9.47 7.27
CA GLN A 554 -26.26 9.80 6.22
C GLN A 554 -26.35 11.27 5.79
N ARG A 555 -27.55 11.85 5.73
CA ARG A 555 -27.73 13.30 5.53
C ARG A 555 -27.04 14.10 6.64
N HIS A 556 -27.24 13.75 7.90
CA HIS A 556 -26.56 14.40 9.03
C HIS A 556 -25.04 14.31 8.92
N ARG A 557 -24.50 13.13 8.56
CA ARG A 557 -23.06 12.96 8.33
C ARG A 557 -22.53 13.94 7.29
N HIS A 558 -23.18 14.06 6.13
CA HIS A 558 -22.74 15.00 5.09
C HIS A 558 -22.87 16.46 5.52
N LEU A 559 -23.91 16.82 6.30
CA LEU A 559 -24.03 18.16 6.89
C LEU A 559 -22.88 18.46 7.86
N VAL A 560 -22.51 17.51 8.71
CA VAL A 560 -21.38 17.65 9.65
C VAL A 560 -20.07 17.81 8.91
N VAL A 561 -19.78 16.97 7.91
CA VAL A 561 -18.56 17.07 7.08
C VAL A 561 -18.46 18.45 6.42
N ALA A 562 -19.55 18.92 5.80
CA ALA A 562 -19.59 20.23 5.15
C ALA A 562 -19.44 21.39 6.17
N ALA A 563 -19.98 21.24 7.38
CA ALA A 563 -19.83 22.22 8.44
C ALA A 563 -18.40 22.30 8.97
N LEU A 564 -17.73 21.16 9.16
CA LEU A 564 -16.33 21.09 9.57
C LEU A 564 -15.42 21.73 8.53
N GLU A 565 -15.61 21.41 7.25
CA GLU A 565 -14.82 22.00 6.15
C GLU A 565 -15.00 23.53 6.06
N ALA A 566 -16.25 24.00 6.14
CA ALA A 566 -16.55 25.42 6.16
C ALA A 566 -15.96 26.13 7.39
N ALA A 567 -16.11 25.53 8.58
CA ALA A 567 -15.58 26.08 9.83
C ALA A 567 -14.05 26.16 9.80
N ARG A 568 -13.35 25.14 9.30
CA ARG A 568 -11.90 25.16 9.10
C ARG A 568 -11.48 26.28 8.15
N SER A 569 -12.18 26.42 7.03
CA SER A 569 -11.90 27.46 6.03
C SER A 569 -12.08 28.87 6.58
N LEU A 570 -13.09 29.10 7.42
CA LEU A 570 -13.36 30.38 8.09
C LEU A 570 -12.34 30.65 9.20
N ALA A 571 -12.10 29.67 10.08
CA ALA A 571 -11.17 29.79 11.20
C ALA A 571 -9.71 29.98 10.72
N ALA A 572 -9.32 29.39 9.59
CA ALA A 572 -8.01 29.63 8.97
C ALA A 572 -7.77 31.11 8.61
N ARG A 573 -8.85 31.87 8.37
CA ARG A 573 -8.80 33.31 8.06
C ARG A 573 -9.00 34.20 9.29
N GLY A 574 -9.14 33.60 10.48
CA GLY A 574 -9.41 34.29 11.74
C GLY A 574 -10.90 34.59 12.00
N SER A 575 -11.82 34.15 11.14
CA SER A 575 -13.27 34.34 11.30
C SER A 575 -13.88 33.33 12.27
N PHE A 576 -13.47 33.38 13.54
CA PHE A 576 -13.89 32.39 14.56
C PHE A 576 -15.37 32.41 14.89
N GLU A 577 -15.99 33.60 14.94
CA GLU A 577 -17.42 33.72 15.27
C GLU A 577 -18.30 33.13 14.17
N GLU A 578 -17.98 33.38 12.89
CA GLU A 578 -18.67 32.75 11.75
C GLU A 578 -18.47 31.24 11.73
N ALA A 579 -17.26 30.76 12.06
CA ALA A 579 -16.98 29.32 12.17
C ALA A 579 -17.82 28.67 13.28
N LYS A 580 -17.94 29.31 14.45
CA LYS A 580 -18.79 28.84 15.55
C LYS A 580 -20.26 28.83 15.15
N GLU A 581 -20.75 29.92 14.56
CA GLU A 581 -22.14 30.02 14.10
C GLU A 581 -22.49 28.89 13.13
N ARG A 582 -21.58 28.57 12.21
CA ARG A 582 -21.74 27.47 11.26
C ARG A 582 -21.88 26.12 11.94
N LEU A 583 -21.01 25.81 12.92
CA LEU A 583 -21.06 24.56 13.67
C LEU A 583 -22.28 24.48 14.60
N CYS A 584 -22.63 25.57 15.29
CA CYS A 584 -23.81 25.64 16.14
C CYS A 584 -25.10 25.41 15.33
N THR A 585 -25.23 26.03 14.15
CA THR A 585 -26.41 25.85 13.28
C THR A 585 -26.64 24.38 12.96
N VAL A 586 -25.58 23.64 12.61
CA VAL A 586 -25.69 22.21 12.30
C VAL A 586 -25.89 21.38 13.57
N SER A 587 -25.22 21.72 14.67
CA SER A 587 -25.43 21.07 15.96
C SER A 587 -26.89 21.16 16.43
N ASP A 588 -27.49 22.35 16.35
CA ASP A 588 -28.89 22.58 16.75
C ASP A 588 -29.86 21.83 15.83
N ALA A 589 -29.58 21.77 14.52
CA ALA A 589 -30.38 21.00 13.57
C ALA A 589 -30.35 19.49 13.87
N LEU A 590 -29.17 18.93 14.17
CA LEU A 590 -29.02 17.52 14.55
C LEU A 590 -29.68 17.25 15.91
N ALA A 591 -29.51 18.12 16.89
CA ALA A 591 -30.08 17.97 18.23
C ALA A 591 -31.62 18.03 18.22
N GLY A 592 -32.21 18.82 17.31
CA GLY A 592 -33.65 18.87 17.09
C GLY A 592 -34.22 17.75 16.20
N SER A 593 -33.39 16.82 15.73
CA SER A 593 -33.82 15.73 14.85
C SER A 593 -34.48 14.58 15.61
N ARG A 594 -35.28 13.78 14.91
CA ARG A 594 -35.97 12.63 15.49
C ARG A 594 -34.99 11.51 15.90
N LEU A 595 -33.82 11.45 15.27
CA LEU A 595 -32.74 10.53 15.64
C LEU A 595 -32.14 10.89 17.00
N ALA A 596 -31.93 12.19 17.26
CA ALA A 596 -31.44 12.65 18.56
C ALA A 596 -32.46 12.38 19.67
N GLU A 597 -33.76 12.62 19.44
CA GLU A 597 -34.83 12.29 20.38
C GLU A 597 -34.87 10.80 20.76
N LYS A 598 -34.56 9.93 19.80
CA LYS A 598 -34.52 8.46 20.00
C LYS A 598 -33.20 7.95 20.60
N GLY A 599 -32.21 8.82 20.81
CA GLY A 599 -30.90 8.43 21.32
C GLY A 599 -30.06 7.62 20.33
N ASP A 600 -30.14 7.92 19.03
CA ASP A 600 -29.29 7.29 18.01
C ASP A 600 -27.80 7.54 18.31
N ALA A 601 -27.03 6.46 18.45
CA ALA A 601 -25.64 6.51 18.89
C ALA A 601 -24.73 7.31 17.94
N ALA A 602 -24.91 7.15 16.62
CA ALA A 602 -24.11 7.87 15.62
C ALA A 602 -24.42 9.37 15.64
N THR A 603 -25.69 9.74 15.83
CA THR A 603 -26.09 11.14 15.97
C THR A 603 -25.52 11.76 17.25
N ALA A 604 -25.53 11.03 18.36
CA ALA A 604 -24.91 11.47 19.61
C ALA A 604 -23.39 11.67 19.47
N GLU A 605 -22.71 10.77 18.74
CA GLU A 605 -21.28 10.88 18.43
C GLU A 605 -20.98 12.14 17.60
N MET A 606 -21.72 12.35 16.50
CA MET A 606 -21.58 13.57 15.68
C MET A 606 -21.79 14.86 16.46
N LEU A 607 -22.75 14.89 17.40
CA LEU A 607 -22.98 16.04 18.28
C LEU A 607 -21.81 16.27 19.25
N ARG A 608 -21.23 15.19 19.80
CA ARG A 608 -20.02 15.28 20.62
C ARG A 608 -18.85 15.84 19.81
N ASP A 609 -18.65 15.34 18.60
CA ASP A 609 -17.56 15.76 17.72
C ASP A 609 -17.66 17.26 17.35
N LEU A 610 -18.87 17.74 17.05
CA LEU A 610 -19.13 19.17 16.85
C LEU A 610 -18.85 20.00 18.12
N GLY A 611 -19.23 19.49 19.29
CA GLY A 611 -18.99 20.13 20.58
C GLY A 611 -17.50 20.28 20.89
N GLU A 612 -16.69 19.24 20.64
CA GLU A 612 -15.23 19.30 20.78
C GLU A 612 -14.61 20.33 19.82
N CYS A 613 -15.06 20.35 18.57
CA CYS A 613 -14.61 21.32 17.57
C CYS A 613 -14.91 22.76 17.99
N LEU A 614 -16.13 23.01 18.49
CA LEU A 614 -16.53 24.32 19.05
C LEU A 614 -15.65 24.73 20.22
N ALA A 615 -15.34 23.81 21.13
CA ALA A 615 -14.49 24.08 22.29
C ALA A 615 -13.06 24.50 21.92
N GLY A 616 -12.58 24.10 20.73
CA GLY A 616 -11.27 24.46 20.20
C GLY A 616 -11.20 25.82 19.47
N LEU A 617 -12.33 26.49 19.19
CA LEU A 617 -12.37 27.78 18.48
C LEU A 617 -12.27 29.00 19.42
N ARG A 618 -11.47 28.92 20.48
CA ARG A 618 -11.34 30.02 21.48
C ARG A 618 -10.34 31.09 21.07
N SER A 619 -9.24 30.67 20.46
CA SER A 619 -8.14 31.56 20.05
C SER A 619 -7.44 31.01 18.80
N GLN A 620 -6.67 31.85 18.12
CA GLN A 620 -5.85 31.44 16.98
C GLN A 620 -4.87 30.33 17.36
N ALA A 621 -4.28 30.40 18.55
CA ALA A 621 -3.33 29.40 19.03
C ALA A 621 -4.01 28.05 19.28
N ASP A 622 -5.16 28.02 19.97
CA ASP A 622 -5.90 26.78 20.23
C ASP A 622 -6.39 26.12 18.92
N TYR A 623 -6.79 26.95 17.95
CA TYR A 623 -7.18 26.48 16.63
C TYR A 623 -6.01 25.88 15.86
N GLN A 624 -4.88 26.58 15.81
CA GLN A 624 -3.69 26.11 15.09
C GLN A 624 -3.12 24.85 15.72
N ASP A 625 -2.99 24.81 17.04
CA ASP A 625 -2.35 23.70 17.76
C ASP A 625 -3.18 22.42 17.69
N ARG A 626 -4.51 22.52 17.91
CA ARG A 626 -5.37 21.35 18.08
C ARG A 626 -6.60 21.33 17.19
N ALA A 627 -7.41 22.38 17.23
CA ALA A 627 -8.76 22.30 16.66
C ALA A 627 -8.77 22.06 15.15
N SER A 628 -7.86 22.71 14.41
CA SER A 628 -7.70 22.52 12.96
C SER A 628 -7.38 21.06 12.61
N LYS A 629 -6.46 20.44 13.35
CA LYS A 629 -6.03 19.05 13.16
C LYS A 629 -7.13 18.07 13.52
N ARG A 630 -7.85 18.34 14.62
CA ARG A 630 -8.99 17.55 15.08
C ARG A 630 -10.13 17.58 14.06
N MET A 631 -10.51 18.77 13.59
CA MET A 631 -11.53 18.93 12.54
C MET A 631 -11.12 18.21 11.25
N ALA A 632 -9.84 18.26 10.86
CA ALA A 632 -9.32 17.52 9.71
C ALA A 632 -9.49 15.99 9.87
N THR A 633 -9.16 15.48 11.07
CA THR A 633 -9.28 14.04 11.38
C THR A 633 -10.74 13.58 11.37
N LEU A 634 -11.64 14.39 11.95
CA LEU A 634 -13.09 14.12 11.97
C LEU A 634 -13.70 14.19 10.57
N GLN A 635 -13.33 15.21 9.80
CA GLN A 635 -13.73 15.34 8.40
C GLN A 635 -13.30 14.10 7.61
N HIS A 636 -12.04 13.65 7.74
CA HIS A 636 -11.53 12.46 7.07
C HIS A 636 -12.26 11.19 7.53
N THR A 637 -12.47 11.03 8.84
CA THR A 637 -13.17 9.88 9.45
C THR A 637 -14.58 9.74 8.89
N HIS A 638 -15.38 10.80 8.94
CA HIS A 638 -16.75 10.75 8.41
C HIS A 638 -16.78 10.62 6.89
N THR A 639 -15.81 11.21 6.18
CA THR A 639 -15.74 11.12 4.71
C THR A 639 -15.44 9.69 4.26
N GLN A 640 -14.43 9.06 4.85
CA GLN A 640 -14.03 7.68 4.56
C GLN A 640 -14.92 6.65 5.26
N GLN A 641 -15.73 7.04 6.25
CA GLN A 641 -16.53 6.13 7.09
C GLN A 641 -15.66 5.07 7.76
N ARG A 642 -14.49 5.51 8.22
CA ARG A 642 -13.46 4.65 8.82
C ARG A 642 -12.85 5.41 9.98
N CYS A 643 -12.72 4.78 11.14
CA CYS A 643 -12.09 5.43 12.28
C CYS A 643 -10.62 5.79 11.95
N CYS A 644 -10.18 6.95 12.44
CA CYS A 644 -8.83 7.49 12.23
C CYS A 644 -8.16 7.87 13.56
N GLY A 645 -8.15 6.96 14.54
CA GLY A 645 -7.49 7.17 15.83
C GLY A 645 -8.23 8.13 16.76
N ILE A 646 -9.57 8.16 16.66
CA ILE A 646 -10.43 8.97 17.53
C ILE A 646 -10.87 8.14 18.73
N GLU A 647 -10.57 8.64 19.94
CA GLU A 647 -10.98 8.05 21.22
C GLU A 647 -12.50 7.88 21.29
N ASP A 648 -12.95 6.75 21.84
CA ASP A 648 -14.35 6.44 22.11
C ASP A 648 -15.30 6.59 20.91
N SER A 649 -14.78 6.51 19.69
CA SER A 649 -15.59 6.39 18.47
C SER A 649 -15.92 4.93 18.22
N ALA A 650 -17.20 4.58 18.32
CA ALA A 650 -17.70 3.25 18.01
C ALA A 650 -18.34 3.19 16.62
N THR A 651 -18.70 4.34 16.04
CA THR A 651 -19.53 4.40 14.83
C THR A 651 -18.94 3.70 13.61
N TYR A 652 -17.62 3.75 13.42
CA TYR A 652 -16.92 3.08 12.29
C TYR A 652 -15.94 2.00 12.74
N SER A 653 -16.03 1.57 14.00
CA SER A 653 -15.11 0.62 14.59
C SER A 653 -15.58 -0.81 14.32
N THR A 654 -14.67 -1.68 13.89
CA THR A 654 -14.91 -3.11 13.70
C THR A 654 -14.34 -3.90 14.86
N SER A 655 -14.72 -5.17 15.02
CA SER A 655 -14.23 -5.99 16.13
C SER A 655 -12.70 -6.10 16.14
N MET A 656 -12.08 -6.24 14.97
CA MET A 656 -10.63 -6.37 14.83
C MET A 656 -9.91 -5.05 15.12
N THR A 657 -10.43 -3.92 14.63
CA THR A 657 -9.79 -2.62 14.91
C THR A 657 -9.84 -2.29 16.40
N MET A 658 -10.95 -2.62 17.10
CA MET A 658 -11.03 -2.50 18.55
C MET A 658 -10.03 -3.38 19.28
N THR A 659 -9.94 -4.65 18.88
CA THR A 659 -9.03 -5.61 19.51
C THR A 659 -7.58 -5.15 19.42
N TYR A 660 -7.15 -4.70 18.23
CA TYR A 660 -5.79 -4.21 18.03
C TYR A 660 -5.54 -2.85 18.70
N ARG A 661 -6.52 -1.93 18.68
CA ARG A 661 -6.42 -0.65 19.40
C ARG A 661 -6.12 -0.88 20.88
N LEU A 662 -6.90 -1.76 21.53
CA LEU A 662 -6.73 -2.10 22.95
C LEU A 662 -5.42 -2.86 23.20
N ALA A 663 -5.07 -3.83 22.35
CA ALA A 663 -3.84 -4.60 22.49
C ALA A 663 -2.58 -3.71 22.39
N PHE A 664 -2.55 -2.78 21.45
CA PHE A 664 -1.45 -1.82 21.31
C PHE A 664 -1.39 -0.86 22.48
N ARG A 665 -2.54 -0.31 22.91
CA ARG A 665 -2.61 0.57 24.09
C ARG A 665 -2.03 -0.12 25.32
N ASP A 666 -2.56 -1.29 25.68
CA ASP A 666 -2.18 -1.99 26.90
C ASP A 666 -0.75 -2.52 26.81
N GLY A 667 -0.34 -2.98 25.62
CA GLY A 667 0.96 -3.56 25.37
C GLY A 667 2.12 -2.56 25.30
N VAL A 668 1.90 -1.37 24.74
CA VAL A 668 2.89 -0.28 24.77
C VAL A 668 2.99 0.32 26.18
N MET A 669 1.87 0.40 26.90
CA MET A 669 1.86 0.86 28.30
C MET A 669 2.57 -0.12 29.24
N ALA A 670 2.50 -1.43 28.98
CA ALA A 670 3.21 -2.43 29.79
C ALA A 670 4.74 -2.42 29.60
N GLU A 671 5.26 -1.84 28.52
CA GLU A 671 6.70 -1.67 28.26
C GLU A 671 7.30 -0.39 28.88
N ARG A 672 6.44 0.55 29.28
CA ARG A 672 6.81 1.79 29.98
C ARG A 672 6.88 1.53 31.48
#